data_AF-A0AAD6BXM5-F1
#
_entry.id   AF-A0AAD6BXM5-F1
#
_cell.length_a   1.000
_cell.length_b   1.000
_cell.length_c   1.000
_cell.angle_alpha   90.00
_cell.angle_beta   90.00
_cell.angle_gamma   90.00
#
_symmetry.space_group_name_H-M   'P 1'
#
loop_
_entity.id
_entity.type
_entity.pdbx_description
1 polymer ?
#
loop_
_entity_poly.entity_id
_entity_poly.type
_entity_poly.pdbx_seq_one_letter_code
_entity_poly.pdbx_strand_id
1 'polypeptide(L)'
;MAPINDAVFLRRNNQIQDAIDGQNLKQALQLIEKRMKKGENTRFLKAWKAHILWRHADEAHHKRGIAETLELCNTEPPTTDIDTLDILFKTLQKLDGHDATRSNLWERAAKAKPQDLEIQGRWFTYAFESNDWKSAQKVSLLGSSDDYQYGPERLPAAMSLQKNFPKDRKYYFWAIFLSHLIAIDDASSEIDRKLFGTLAYRMISKAADEVPESSQLLSPPRAIQTSEELRLLIRIYETQGRNSEVVKLLDSENLGLKSRIVQNDTAFLGYKAFNLGAGKMWEEAISYVRDLYTVPEDKEKLKVLRELDDWSIWNLLIQATKNSTTPGTAAESMKFAEKFAASSPKSRNAALACLDAMICGISDGEMTTDDLLIACQKYIDNHIHKLYAFNDIRRIIGPNKDGLAKMLDYILKNYAAEEKGSVAMINALKLDYCLNISASESKPSQQKTEALIARCLKLYQAAYKEGKAQKSEGGAQGASSTIESQPIDDLCILAAMCLLQPVETNEDEAQAQVPGTALIRAAAILERLCRDSPHNYQALLLLVRVYLLLGAGSLALSTFSKLSVKQIQYDSVAHILFTRLSTVHPHSAPPVEGAEYKDFDPLSAFVQALNFFRNSEVNTMRFRTAGLDEGAYVNTEEIIELRRCLSNSITRRMYALDARRVQRLAGGDPMTRYDELDPIARDGSPVVDSRKFGAFMSCEFIEKPSFEERIRLGPLPQTNWLASARITDQLFSVLKGIALQRPLTPEMDLPSLETLSISESENDQTDTEKEFVKIHADLLKVATFMAGSKLNTSEQVDSALGRVEEFLDMKKKDLTLNEAATSPLIASTAVFLGADTGAGPSWRYLHSTFALLETIKALSQLVGLASKKGAKTAKLPKERVERLSTLVSEIYELVRSNTRALKQRVSASGVLSTLVDLVIQGEQSAKSEKEVQDILESTLDPSNVELFCGSLMESWEEALDGVMGVKL
;
A
#
# COMPACT_ATOMS: atom_id res chain seq x y z
N MET A 1 35.54 -20.08 -33.73
CA MET A 1 36.36 -19.47 -32.67
C MET A 1 37.44 -18.63 -33.33
N ALA A 2 37.57 -17.36 -32.94
CA ALA A 2 38.82 -16.61 -33.04
C ALA A 2 39.43 -16.57 -31.63
N PRO A 3 40.76 -16.51 -31.47
CA PRO A 3 41.39 -16.73 -30.17
C PRO A 3 41.19 -15.57 -29.20
N ILE A 4 40.99 -15.90 -27.92
CA ILE A 4 40.67 -15.00 -26.79
C ILE A 4 41.84 -14.06 -26.39
N ASN A 5 42.91 -13.98 -27.20
CA ASN A 5 44.18 -13.33 -26.83
C ASN A 5 44.69 -12.31 -27.86
N ASP A 6 43.80 -11.62 -28.58
CA ASP A 6 44.17 -10.51 -29.46
C ASP A 6 43.99 -9.14 -28.76
N ALA A 7 45.08 -8.63 -28.17
CA ALA A 7 45.12 -7.32 -27.52
C ALA A 7 44.76 -6.17 -28.49
N VAL A 8 44.90 -6.37 -29.81
CA VAL A 8 44.51 -5.40 -30.83
C VAL A 8 42.98 -5.38 -31.01
N PHE A 9 42.31 -6.52 -30.87
CA PHE A 9 40.84 -6.62 -30.90
C PHE A 9 40.21 -5.90 -29.70
N LEU A 10 40.71 -6.17 -28.48
CA LEU A 10 40.29 -5.50 -27.24
C LEU A 10 40.48 -3.97 -27.34
N ARG A 11 41.66 -3.50 -27.75
CA ARG A 11 41.94 -2.06 -27.93
C ARG A 11 40.99 -1.39 -28.94
N ARG A 12 40.61 -2.09 -30.01
CA ARG A 12 39.65 -1.58 -31.02
C ARG A 12 38.20 -1.59 -30.51
N ASN A 13 37.84 -2.52 -29.65
CA ASN A 13 36.52 -2.53 -29.00
C ASN A 13 36.43 -1.37 -28.00
N ASN A 14 37.44 -1.15 -27.17
CA ASN A 14 37.48 -0.03 -26.22
C ASN A 14 37.33 1.32 -26.96
N GLN A 15 38.04 1.54 -28.08
CA GLN A 15 37.88 2.77 -28.88
C GLN A 15 36.45 3.03 -29.41
N ILE A 16 35.64 1.99 -29.60
CA ILE A 16 34.22 2.12 -29.98
C ILE A 16 33.37 2.36 -28.74
N GLN A 17 33.67 1.67 -27.63
CA GLN A 17 33.00 1.85 -26.35
C GLN A 17 33.21 3.26 -25.78
N ASP A 18 34.44 3.77 -25.75
CA ASP A 18 34.80 5.14 -25.37
C ASP A 18 33.99 6.18 -26.17
N ALA A 19 33.75 5.92 -27.46
CA ALA A 19 32.94 6.78 -28.33
C ALA A 19 31.44 6.67 -28.06
N ILE A 20 30.93 5.53 -27.57
CA ILE A 20 29.54 5.36 -27.12
C ILE A 20 29.33 6.04 -25.77
N ASP A 21 30.27 5.89 -24.84
CA ASP A 21 30.21 6.45 -23.48
C ASP A 21 30.34 7.98 -23.52
N GLY A 22 31.18 8.51 -24.42
CA GLY A 22 31.21 9.93 -24.79
C GLY A 22 30.04 10.41 -25.68
N GLN A 23 28.98 9.62 -25.84
CA GLN A 23 27.77 9.87 -26.66
C GLN A 23 28.02 10.21 -28.15
N ASN A 24 29.23 10.02 -28.67
CA ASN A 24 29.62 10.27 -30.06
C ASN A 24 29.24 9.09 -30.99
N LEU A 25 27.94 8.79 -31.07
CA LEU A 25 27.41 7.65 -31.84
C LEU A 25 27.82 7.67 -33.32
N LYS A 26 27.98 8.85 -33.93
CA LYS A 26 28.48 9.00 -35.31
C LYS A 26 29.93 8.51 -35.46
N GLN A 27 30.79 8.80 -34.49
CA GLN A 27 32.17 8.33 -34.47
C GLN A 27 32.22 6.81 -34.26
N ALA A 28 31.40 6.28 -33.35
CA ALA A 28 31.29 4.84 -33.12
C ALA A 28 30.86 4.08 -34.39
N LEU A 29 29.85 4.58 -35.12
CA LEU A 29 29.42 4.02 -36.42
C LEU A 29 30.55 4.05 -37.46
N GLN A 30 31.27 5.18 -37.59
CA GLN A 30 32.40 5.29 -38.52
C GLN A 30 33.54 4.31 -38.19
N LEU A 31 33.83 4.08 -36.91
CA LEU A 31 34.84 3.12 -36.46
C LEU A 31 34.42 1.67 -36.79
N ILE A 32 33.15 1.31 -36.57
CA ILE A 32 32.63 -0.01 -36.94
C ILE A 32 32.65 -0.20 -38.46
N GLU A 33 32.15 0.74 -39.24
CA GLU A 33 32.17 0.64 -40.70
C GLU A 33 33.60 0.56 -41.26
N LYS A 34 34.56 1.24 -40.64
CA LYS A 34 35.98 1.16 -41.00
C LYS A 34 36.59 -0.20 -40.68
N ARG A 35 36.11 -0.93 -39.65
CA ARG A 35 36.50 -2.33 -39.39
C ARG A 35 35.87 -3.29 -40.40
N MET A 36 34.58 -3.15 -40.66
CA MET A 36 33.86 -3.96 -41.67
C MET A 36 34.48 -3.81 -43.07
N LYS A 37 34.80 -2.58 -43.50
CA LYS A 37 35.49 -2.29 -44.77
C LYS A 37 36.93 -2.82 -44.84
N LYS A 38 37.56 -3.12 -43.71
CA LYS A 38 38.89 -3.74 -43.61
C LYS A 38 38.86 -5.27 -43.56
N GLY A 39 37.70 -5.89 -43.81
CA GLY A 39 37.52 -7.35 -43.85
C GLY A 39 36.92 -7.95 -42.58
N GLU A 40 36.75 -7.18 -41.51
CA GLU A 40 36.21 -7.66 -40.24
C GLU A 40 34.66 -7.60 -40.23
N ASN A 41 34.02 -8.46 -41.03
CA ASN A 41 32.57 -8.46 -41.23
C ASN A 41 31.85 -9.51 -40.34
N THR A 42 32.03 -9.42 -39.01
CA THR A 42 31.48 -10.37 -38.04
C THR A 42 30.01 -10.07 -37.67
N ARG A 43 29.27 -11.08 -37.20
CA ARG A 43 27.88 -10.89 -36.70
C ARG A 43 27.84 -9.95 -35.50
N PHE A 44 28.81 -10.04 -34.59
CA PHE A 44 29.00 -9.13 -33.46
C PHE A 44 29.06 -7.65 -33.92
N LEU A 45 29.91 -7.31 -34.89
CA LEU A 45 30.02 -5.94 -35.38
C LEU A 45 28.76 -5.46 -36.11
N LYS A 46 28.01 -6.35 -36.77
CA LYS A 46 26.69 -6.02 -37.33
C LYS A 46 25.65 -5.74 -36.25
N ALA A 47 25.55 -6.59 -35.22
CA ALA A 47 24.63 -6.38 -34.11
C ALA A 47 24.96 -5.09 -33.33
N TRP A 48 26.25 -4.82 -33.09
CA TRP A 48 26.68 -3.58 -32.44
C TRP A 48 26.39 -2.34 -33.28
N LYS A 49 26.56 -2.42 -34.62
CA LYS A 49 26.12 -1.37 -35.55
C LYS A 49 24.61 -1.13 -35.45
N ALA A 50 23.80 -2.18 -35.52
CA ALA A 50 22.35 -2.09 -35.46
C ALA A 50 21.87 -1.48 -34.14
N HIS A 51 22.48 -1.85 -33.01
CA HIS A 51 22.23 -1.26 -31.69
C HIS A 51 22.55 0.25 -31.65
N ILE A 52 23.67 0.69 -32.23
CA ILE A 52 24.05 2.12 -32.26
C ILE A 52 23.16 2.92 -33.22
N LEU A 53 22.77 2.32 -34.35
CA LEU A 53 21.78 2.91 -35.28
C LEU A 53 20.43 3.10 -34.59
N TRP A 54 19.96 2.11 -33.84
CA TRP A 54 18.75 2.18 -33.02
C TRP A 54 18.85 3.27 -31.93
N ARG A 55 20.02 3.46 -31.30
CA ARG A 55 20.25 4.56 -30.33
C ARG A 55 20.39 5.96 -30.96
N HIS A 56 20.39 6.08 -32.28
CA HIS A 56 20.61 7.36 -32.96
C HIS A 56 19.34 8.23 -32.96
N ALA A 57 19.49 9.53 -32.66
CA ALA A 57 18.39 10.51 -32.62
C ALA A 57 17.79 10.91 -33.98
N ASP A 58 18.10 10.17 -35.06
CA ASP A 58 17.55 10.40 -36.40
C ASP A 58 16.65 9.22 -36.75
N GLU A 59 15.39 9.51 -37.04
CA GLU A 59 14.34 8.51 -37.29
C GLU A 59 14.70 7.54 -38.42
N ALA A 60 15.41 8.00 -39.45
CA ALA A 60 15.87 7.15 -40.55
C ALA A 60 16.93 6.13 -40.09
N HIS A 61 17.88 6.55 -39.25
CA HIS A 61 18.88 5.67 -38.66
C HIS A 61 18.26 4.73 -37.61
N HIS A 62 17.31 5.23 -36.82
CA HIS A 62 16.58 4.46 -35.80
C HIS A 62 15.78 3.30 -36.44
N LYS A 63 14.92 3.58 -37.42
CA LYS A 63 14.15 2.56 -38.15
C LYS A 63 15.05 1.54 -38.86
N ARG A 64 16.18 2.01 -39.42
CA ARG A 64 17.19 1.14 -40.01
C ARG A 64 17.85 0.22 -38.97
N GLY A 65 18.15 0.72 -37.77
CA GLY A 65 18.68 -0.09 -36.66
C GLY A 65 17.73 -1.19 -36.22
N ILE A 66 16.42 -0.92 -36.20
CA ILE A 66 15.37 -1.93 -35.95
C ILE A 66 15.39 -2.99 -37.05
N ALA A 67 15.36 -2.59 -38.32
CA ALA A 67 15.36 -3.51 -39.45
C ALA A 67 16.63 -4.41 -39.48
N GLU A 68 17.83 -3.84 -39.32
CA GLU A 68 19.08 -4.62 -39.27
C GLU A 68 19.10 -5.56 -38.03
N THR A 69 18.50 -5.17 -36.90
CA THR A 69 18.37 -6.05 -35.71
C THR A 69 17.46 -7.24 -35.98
N LEU A 70 16.27 -7.00 -36.56
CA LEU A 70 15.29 -8.04 -36.87
C LEU A 70 15.80 -9.01 -37.95
N GLU A 71 16.54 -8.51 -38.95
CA GLU A 71 17.22 -9.36 -39.94
C GLU A 71 18.21 -10.31 -39.25
N LEU A 72 19.11 -9.77 -38.41
CA LEU A 72 20.12 -10.56 -37.68
C LEU A 72 19.50 -11.64 -36.78
N CYS A 73 18.40 -11.34 -36.10
CA CYS A 73 17.66 -12.31 -35.27
C CYS A 73 17.05 -13.46 -36.10
N ASN A 74 16.74 -13.20 -37.38
CA ASN A 74 16.12 -14.17 -38.27
C ASN A 74 17.12 -14.99 -39.11
N THR A 75 18.40 -14.59 -39.19
CA THR A 75 19.44 -15.27 -40.02
C THR A 75 19.59 -16.78 -39.79
N GLU A 76 19.96 -17.49 -40.87
CA GLU A 76 20.37 -18.89 -40.86
C GLU A 76 21.85 -19.04 -41.28
N PRO A 77 22.65 -19.91 -40.64
CA PRO A 77 22.35 -20.65 -39.42
C PRO A 77 22.15 -19.69 -38.22
N PRO A 78 21.42 -20.09 -37.16
CA PRO A 78 21.17 -19.24 -35.98
C PRO A 78 22.43 -18.66 -35.35
N THR A 79 22.31 -17.49 -34.73
CA THR A 79 23.41 -16.88 -33.97
C THR A 79 23.58 -17.65 -32.65
N THR A 80 24.82 -18.06 -32.35
CA THR A 80 25.20 -18.89 -31.18
C THR A 80 26.40 -18.31 -30.42
N ASP A 81 26.62 -17.01 -30.62
CA ASP A 81 27.67 -16.19 -30.02
C ASP A 81 27.04 -15.33 -28.92
N ILE A 82 27.50 -15.47 -27.68
CA ILE A 82 26.80 -14.96 -26.50
C ILE A 82 26.79 -13.42 -26.50
N ASP A 83 27.93 -12.77 -26.79
CA ASP A 83 28.02 -11.31 -26.87
C ASP A 83 27.08 -10.74 -27.94
N THR A 84 27.02 -11.37 -29.12
CA THR A 84 26.08 -10.98 -30.19
C THR A 84 24.62 -11.16 -29.74
N LEU A 85 24.28 -12.28 -29.07
CA LEU A 85 22.93 -12.54 -28.58
C LEU A 85 22.52 -11.55 -27.49
N ASP A 86 23.41 -11.23 -26.53
CA ASP A 86 23.18 -10.24 -25.48
C ASP A 86 22.92 -8.85 -26.05
N ILE A 87 23.63 -8.42 -27.10
CA ILE A 87 23.40 -7.13 -27.79
C ILE A 87 22.05 -7.12 -28.51
N LEU A 88 21.72 -8.18 -29.26
CA LEU A 88 20.44 -8.28 -29.96
C LEU A 88 19.27 -8.29 -28.95
N PHE A 89 19.38 -9.08 -27.88
CA PHE A 89 18.38 -9.15 -26.82
C PHE A 89 18.17 -7.81 -26.10
N LYS A 90 19.26 -7.12 -25.70
CA LYS A 90 19.18 -5.77 -25.08
C LYS A 90 18.59 -4.71 -26.01
N THR A 91 18.66 -4.92 -27.32
CA THR A 91 18.01 -4.04 -28.32
C THR A 91 16.52 -4.36 -28.41
N LEU A 92 16.15 -5.65 -28.54
CA LEU A 92 14.76 -6.11 -28.56
C LEU A 92 13.99 -5.85 -27.25
N GLN A 93 14.67 -5.84 -26.10
CA GLN A 93 14.06 -5.50 -24.80
C GLN A 93 13.58 -4.04 -24.73
N LYS A 94 14.06 -3.17 -25.64
CA LYS A 94 13.70 -1.75 -25.72
C LYS A 94 12.88 -1.43 -26.98
N LEU A 95 12.25 -2.44 -27.55
CA LEU A 95 11.41 -2.35 -28.74
C LEU A 95 10.06 -3.01 -28.47
N ASP A 96 9.00 -2.21 -28.49
CA ASP A 96 7.64 -2.66 -28.23
C ASP A 96 7.11 -3.56 -29.37
N GLY A 97 6.23 -4.51 -29.03
CA GLY A 97 5.59 -5.42 -30.00
C GLY A 97 6.49 -6.52 -30.58
N HIS A 98 7.75 -6.63 -30.14
CA HIS A 98 8.72 -7.62 -30.65
C HIS A 98 9.02 -8.78 -29.68
N ASP A 99 8.18 -8.99 -28.66
CA ASP A 99 8.35 -10.02 -27.62
C ASP A 99 8.54 -11.44 -28.20
N ALA A 100 7.76 -11.82 -29.21
CA ALA A 100 7.90 -13.12 -29.87
C ALA A 100 9.29 -13.30 -30.53
N THR A 101 9.85 -12.25 -31.13
CA THR A 101 11.21 -12.28 -31.69
C THR A 101 12.26 -12.36 -30.58
N ARG A 102 12.03 -11.65 -29.46
CA ARG A 102 12.91 -11.67 -28.29
C ARG A 102 13.01 -13.06 -27.66
N SER A 103 11.89 -13.74 -27.42
CA SER A 103 11.87 -15.09 -26.86
C SER A 103 12.42 -16.13 -27.86
N ASN A 104 12.11 -15.99 -29.16
CA ASN A 104 12.63 -16.90 -30.20
C ASN A 104 14.14 -16.79 -30.45
N LEU A 105 14.76 -15.64 -30.20
CA LEU A 105 16.20 -15.42 -30.44
C LEU A 105 17.07 -16.44 -29.68
N TRP A 106 16.85 -16.54 -28.36
CA TRP A 106 17.57 -17.48 -27.52
C TRP A 106 17.13 -18.93 -27.75
N GLU A 107 15.85 -19.17 -28.03
CA GLU A 107 15.34 -20.50 -28.42
C GLU A 107 16.13 -21.04 -29.62
N ARG A 108 16.30 -20.26 -30.70
CA ARG A 108 17.05 -20.70 -31.89
C ARG A 108 18.54 -20.95 -31.60
N ALA A 109 19.17 -20.14 -30.74
CA ALA A 109 20.55 -20.35 -30.32
C ALA A 109 20.71 -21.65 -29.52
N ALA A 110 19.81 -21.88 -28.58
CA ALA A 110 19.78 -23.06 -27.73
C ALA A 110 19.52 -24.35 -28.50
N LYS A 111 18.61 -24.33 -29.48
CA LYS A 111 18.35 -25.45 -30.40
C LYS A 111 19.56 -25.80 -31.25
N ALA A 112 20.37 -24.82 -31.64
CA ALA A 112 21.59 -25.02 -32.42
C ALA A 112 22.77 -25.57 -31.60
N LYS A 113 22.76 -25.40 -30.26
CA LYS A 113 23.79 -25.91 -29.34
C LYS A 113 23.18 -26.50 -28.05
N PRO A 114 22.66 -27.74 -28.11
CA PRO A 114 21.94 -28.34 -26.98
C PRO A 114 22.82 -28.89 -25.83
N GLN A 115 24.14 -28.74 -25.89
CA GLN A 115 25.07 -29.16 -24.83
C GLN A 115 25.83 -27.97 -24.21
N ASP A 116 25.55 -26.75 -24.67
CA ASP A 116 26.21 -25.52 -24.23
C ASP A 116 25.47 -24.93 -23.02
N LEU A 117 25.87 -25.33 -21.80
CA LEU A 117 25.21 -24.95 -20.54
C LEU A 117 25.09 -23.43 -20.36
N GLU A 118 26.03 -22.65 -20.90
CA GLU A 118 26.06 -21.20 -20.78
C GLU A 118 24.92 -20.56 -21.59
N ILE A 119 24.69 -21.00 -22.83
CA ILE A 119 23.56 -20.55 -23.65
C ILE A 119 22.21 -20.90 -23.01
N GLN A 120 22.10 -22.10 -22.43
CA GLN A 120 20.85 -22.54 -21.79
C GLN A 120 20.60 -21.78 -20.49
N GLY A 121 21.61 -21.65 -19.63
CA GLY A 121 21.53 -20.83 -18.42
C GLY A 121 21.15 -19.39 -18.75
N ARG A 122 21.76 -18.79 -19.78
CA ARG A 122 21.49 -17.40 -20.18
C ARG A 122 20.08 -17.20 -20.73
N TRP A 123 19.60 -18.11 -21.57
CA TRP A 123 18.19 -18.10 -22.01
C TRP A 123 17.25 -18.23 -20.80
N PHE A 124 17.60 -19.06 -19.82
CA PHE A 124 16.74 -19.37 -18.67
C PHE A 124 16.60 -18.15 -17.77
N THR A 125 17.73 -17.55 -17.38
CA THR A 125 17.78 -16.31 -16.60
C THR A 125 16.93 -15.24 -17.26
N TYR A 126 17.09 -14.99 -18.56
CA TYR A 126 16.33 -13.95 -19.24
C TYR A 126 14.82 -14.23 -19.34
N ALA A 127 14.41 -15.47 -19.57
CA ALA A 127 13.00 -15.83 -19.61
C ALA A 127 12.35 -15.74 -18.22
N PHE A 128 13.05 -16.21 -17.19
CA PHE A 128 12.63 -16.13 -15.78
C PHE A 128 12.55 -14.68 -15.28
N GLU A 129 13.57 -13.85 -15.57
CA GLU A 129 13.57 -12.41 -15.31
C GLU A 129 12.37 -11.72 -15.96
N SER A 130 12.09 -12.04 -17.23
CA SER A 130 10.99 -11.43 -18.01
C SER A 130 9.59 -11.90 -17.62
N ASN A 131 9.44 -12.79 -16.62
CA ASN A 131 8.18 -13.49 -16.29
C ASN A 131 7.58 -14.29 -17.48
N ASP A 132 8.37 -14.61 -18.52
CA ASP A 132 7.94 -15.48 -19.60
C ASP A 132 8.05 -16.92 -19.12
N TRP A 133 7.16 -17.33 -18.22
CA TRP A 133 7.18 -18.64 -17.56
C TRP A 133 7.15 -19.78 -18.57
N LYS A 134 6.42 -19.58 -19.68
CA LYS A 134 6.37 -20.53 -20.80
C LYS A 134 7.74 -20.68 -21.46
N SER A 135 8.44 -19.59 -21.76
CA SER A 135 9.81 -19.71 -22.29
C SER A 135 10.80 -20.20 -21.23
N ALA A 136 10.67 -19.80 -19.96
CA ALA A 136 11.49 -20.31 -18.85
C ALA A 136 11.37 -21.84 -18.71
N GLN A 137 10.15 -22.36 -18.86
CA GLN A 137 9.85 -23.77 -18.95
C GLN A 137 10.44 -24.41 -20.22
N LYS A 138 10.36 -23.75 -21.39
CA LYS A 138 10.98 -24.22 -22.65
C LYS A 138 12.50 -24.25 -22.67
N VAL A 139 13.19 -23.41 -21.89
CA VAL A 139 14.66 -23.26 -21.97
C VAL A 139 15.42 -24.56 -21.73
N SER A 140 14.75 -25.48 -21.06
CA SER A 140 15.13 -26.85 -20.81
C SER A 140 15.29 -27.71 -22.11
N LEU A 141 16.05 -27.25 -23.13
CA LEU A 141 16.82 -28.00 -24.17
C LEU A 141 16.13 -28.89 -25.25
N LEU A 142 16.90 -29.38 -26.25
CA LEU A 142 16.39 -30.11 -27.45
C LEU A 142 17.20 -31.38 -27.86
N GLY A 143 16.48 -32.44 -28.29
CA GLY A 143 16.96 -33.61 -29.07
C GLY A 143 17.74 -34.69 -28.30
N SER A 144 17.56 -36.01 -28.47
CA SER A 144 17.10 -36.82 -29.62
C SER A 144 16.32 -38.09 -29.23
N SER A 145 15.52 -38.65 -30.15
CA SER A 145 15.40 -40.08 -30.55
C SER A 145 14.18 -40.28 -31.48
N ASP A 146 14.32 -41.07 -32.55
CA ASP A 146 13.36 -41.23 -33.65
C ASP A 146 12.16 -42.16 -33.33
N ASP A 147 10.94 -41.83 -33.80
CA ASP A 147 10.18 -42.62 -34.81
C ASP A 147 8.89 -41.87 -35.29
N TYR A 148 8.22 -42.41 -36.32
CA TYR A 148 7.04 -41.88 -37.05
C TYR A 148 5.68 -42.30 -36.40
N GLN A 149 4.48 -41.74 -36.68
CA GLN A 149 3.99 -40.75 -37.67
C GLN A 149 2.67 -40.05 -37.18
N TYR A 150 2.19 -39.03 -37.93
CA TYR A 150 0.88 -38.33 -37.84
C TYR A 150 0.64 -37.43 -36.60
N GLY A 151 0.07 -36.22 -36.84
CA GLY A 151 -0.04 -35.10 -35.88
C GLY A 151 -1.28 -35.12 -34.97
N PRO A 152 -1.64 -34.03 -34.26
CA PRO A 152 -1.36 -32.62 -34.59
C PRO A 152 -0.56 -31.84 -33.50
N GLU A 153 -0.67 -30.51 -33.56
CA GLU A 153 -0.16 -29.48 -32.66
C GLU A 153 -0.13 -29.81 -31.15
N ARG A 154 0.83 -29.18 -30.44
CA ARG A 154 0.88 -28.79 -29.01
C ARG A 154 1.81 -29.56 -28.04
N LEU A 155 2.86 -28.82 -27.60
CA LEU A 155 3.37 -28.69 -26.20
C LEU A 155 4.12 -29.89 -25.52
N PRO A 156 4.88 -29.70 -24.40
CA PRO A 156 5.85 -28.63 -24.13
C PRO A 156 7.10 -29.02 -23.27
N ALA A 157 8.28 -29.08 -23.88
CA ALA A 157 9.61 -28.55 -23.47
C ALA A 157 10.15 -28.37 -22.00
N ALA A 158 9.48 -28.74 -20.89
CA ALA A 158 10.04 -28.61 -19.51
C ALA A 158 11.33 -29.41 -19.25
N MET A 159 11.60 -30.37 -20.12
CA MET A 159 12.02 -31.69 -19.68
C MET A 159 13.53 -31.94 -19.80
N SER A 160 14.34 -30.94 -20.17
CA SER A 160 15.59 -31.27 -20.88
C SER A 160 16.90 -30.53 -20.53
N LEU A 161 16.93 -29.49 -19.69
CA LEU A 161 18.04 -29.31 -18.72
C LEU A 161 18.07 -30.56 -17.82
N GLN A 162 16.91 -31.04 -17.40
CA GLN A 162 16.71 -32.31 -16.70
C GLN A 162 17.14 -33.55 -17.54
N LYS A 163 17.02 -33.52 -18.87
CA LYS A 163 17.39 -34.62 -19.80
C LYS A 163 18.88 -34.63 -20.13
N ASN A 164 19.47 -33.46 -20.37
CA ASN A 164 20.87 -33.32 -20.80
C ASN A 164 21.82 -33.24 -19.59
N PHE A 165 21.36 -32.73 -18.45
CA PHE A 165 22.08 -32.71 -17.17
C PHE A 165 21.32 -33.47 -16.07
N PRO A 166 20.93 -34.75 -16.27
CA PRO A 166 20.09 -35.53 -15.35
C PRO A 166 20.76 -35.86 -14.01
N LYS A 167 22.04 -35.52 -13.86
CA LYS A 167 22.82 -35.67 -12.62
C LYS A 167 22.51 -34.58 -11.60
N ASP A 168 22.02 -33.41 -12.03
CA ASP A 168 21.68 -32.30 -11.14
C ASP A 168 20.16 -32.29 -10.90
N ARG A 169 19.77 -32.66 -9.67
CA ARG A 169 18.35 -32.81 -9.30
C ARG A 169 17.57 -31.50 -9.32
N LYS A 170 18.23 -30.34 -9.16
CA LYS A 170 17.53 -29.05 -9.07
C LYS A 170 16.72 -28.75 -10.33
N TYR A 171 17.22 -29.14 -11.50
CA TYR A 171 16.52 -28.93 -12.78
C TYR A 171 15.20 -29.71 -12.88
N TYR A 172 15.02 -30.81 -12.13
CA TYR A 172 13.74 -31.52 -12.06
C TYR A 172 12.71 -30.71 -11.25
N PHE A 173 13.09 -30.23 -10.07
CA PHE A 173 12.21 -29.43 -9.22
C PHE A 173 11.96 -28.02 -9.78
N TRP A 174 12.92 -27.43 -10.51
CA TRP A 174 12.69 -26.23 -11.32
C TRP A 174 11.61 -26.46 -12.39
N ALA A 175 11.64 -27.58 -13.10
CA ALA A 175 10.62 -27.90 -14.10
C ALA A 175 9.22 -28.10 -13.49
N ILE A 176 9.15 -28.69 -12.28
CA ILE A 176 7.92 -28.79 -11.48
C ILE A 176 7.42 -27.39 -11.09
N PHE A 177 8.28 -26.58 -10.48
CA PHE A 177 7.97 -25.24 -10.00
C PHE A 177 7.53 -24.30 -11.13
N LEU A 178 8.21 -24.31 -12.27
CA LEU A 178 7.83 -23.50 -13.45
C LEU A 178 6.50 -23.95 -14.05
N SER A 179 6.20 -25.26 -14.04
CA SER A 179 4.90 -25.78 -14.47
C SER A 179 3.77 -25.34 -13.51
N HIS A 180 4.07 -25.27 -12.21
CA HIS A 180 3.17 -24.70 -11.20
C HIS A 180 2.97 -23.18 -11.40
N LEU A 181 4.03 -22.41 -11.64
CA LEU A 181 3.92 -20.98 -11.94
C LEU A 181 3.03 -20.70 -13.17
N ILE A 182 3.14 -21.48 -14.25
CA ILE A 182 2.25 -21.36 -15.42
C ILE A 182 0.79 -21.75 -15.06
N ALA A 183 0.58 -22.65 -14.10
CA ALA A 183 -0.76 -23.05 -13.67
C ALA A 183 -1.50 -21.95 -12.89
N ILE A 184 -0.77 -21.16 -12.10
CA ILE A 184 -1.32 -20.07 -11.28
C ILE A 184 -1.30 -18.70 -11.99
N ASP A 185 -0.48 -18.52 -13.02
CA ASP A 185 -0.36 -17.27 -13.79
C ASP A 185 -1.65 -16.90 -14.55
N ASP A 186 -2.21 -15.73 -14.22
CA ASP A 186 -3.42 -15.20 -14.87
C ASP A 186 -3.17 -14.70 -16.31
N ALA A 187 -1.93 -14.45 -16.71
CA ALA A 187 -1.59 -14.14 -18.11
C ALA A 187 -1.57 -15.40 -19.01
N SER A 188 -1.65 -16.60 -18.42
CA SER A 188 -1.64 -17.87 -19.14
C SER A 188 -3.05 -18.36 -19.48
N SER A 189 -3.21 -18.97 -20.66
CA SER A 189 -4.52 -19.43 -21.12
C SER A 189 -5.06 -20.57 -20.24
N GLU A 190 -6.38 -20.69 -20.12
CA GLU A 190 -7.01 -21.75 -19.31
C GLU A 190 -6.57 -23.17 -19.73
N ILE A 191 -6.30 -23.37 -21.02
CA ILE A 191 -5.77 -24.63 -21.57
C ILE A 191 -4.35 -24.89 -21.05
N ASP A 192 -3.49 -23.86 -21.09
CA ASP A 192 -2.14 -23.96 -20.55
C ASP A 192 -2.19 -24.22 -19.03
N ARG A 193 -2.98 -23.44 -18.28
CA ARG A 193 -3.09 -23.57 -16.82
C ARG A 193 -3.48 -24.98 -16.40
N LYS A 194 -4.49 -25.58 -17.06
CA LYS A 194 -4.91 -26.99 -16.84
C LYS A 194 -3.83 -27.99 -17.21
N LEU A 195 -3.16 -27.81 -18.36
CA LEU A 195 -2.11 -28.71 -18.84
C LEU A 195 -0.88 -28.70 -17.93
N PHE A 196 -0.37 -27.52 -17.59
CA PHE A 196 0.81 -27.35 -16.75
C PHE A 196 0.54 -27.68 -15.29
N GLY A 197 -0.66 -27.41 -14.76
CA GLY A 197 -1.06 -27.91 -13.44
C GLY A 197 -1.08 -29.44 -13.38
N THR A 198 -1.66 -30.09 -14.40
CA THR A 198 -1.63 -31.57 -14.53
C THR A 198 -0.21 -32.12 -14.64
N LEU A 199 0.69 -31.42 -15.33
CA LEU A 199 2.09 -31.80 -15.46
C LEU A 199 2.83 -31.66 -14.13
N ALA A 200 2.71 -30.51 -13.45
CA ALA A 200 3.30 -30.24 -12.14
C ALA A 200 2.89 -31.29 -11.12
N TYR A 201 1.57 -31.58 -11.04
CA TYR A 201 1.01 -32.65 -10.21
C TYR A 201 1.67 -34.00 -10.50
N ARG A 202 1.60 -34.50 -11.75
CA ARG A 202 2.15 -35.83 -12.10
C ARG A 202 3.65 -35.95 -11.81
N MET A 203 4.42 -34.88 -12.00
CA MET A 203 5.85 -34.88 -11.71
C MET A 203 6.14 -34.89 -10.21
N ILE A 204 5.43 -34.09 -9.40
CA ILE A 204 5.67 -34.02 -7.95
C ILE A 204 5.07 -35.23 -7.20
N SER A 205 3.92 -35.77 -7.64
CA SER A 205 3.38 -37.04 -7.11
C SER A 205 4.38 -38.18 -7.32
N LYS A 206 4.96 -38.28 -8.52
CA LYS A 206 6.01 -39.27 -8.79
C LYS A 206 7.26 -39.06 -7.92
N ALA A 207 7.62 -37.81 -7.61
CA ALA A 207 8.72 -37.52 -6.69
C ALA A 207 8.38 -37.93 -5.24
N ALA A 208 7.10 -37.95 -4.85
CA ALA A 208 6.66 -38.48 -3.57
C ALA A 208 6.64 -40.02 -3.54
N ASP A 209 6.15 -40.66 -4.60
CA ASP A 209 6.11 -42.13 -4.73
C ASP A 209 7.52 -42.76 -4.69
N GLU A 210 8.55 -42.03 -5.16
CA GLU A 210 9.95 -42.47 -5.13
C GLU A 210 10.61 -42.34 -3.73
N VAL A 211 9.91 -41.85 -2.69
CA VAL A 211 10.45 -41.68 -1.32
C VAL A 211 10.38 -43.01 -0.53
N PRO A 212 11.52 -43.60 -0.11
CA PRO A 212 11.53 -44.88 0.58
C PRO A 212 10.79 -44.85 1.93
N GLU A 213 10.04 -45.93 2.22
CA GLU A 213 9.37 -46.14 3.51
C GLU A 213 10.36 -46.34 4.68
N SER A 214 11.51 -46.96 4.41
CA SER A 214 12.55 -47.17 5.43
C SER A 214 13.48 -45.97 5.54
N SER A 215 13.58 -45.41 6.76
CA SER A 215 14.47 -44.29 7.10
C SER A 215 15.96 -44.57 6.87
N GLN A 216 16.36 -45.85 6.77
CA GLN A 216 17.74 -46.28 6.51
C GLN A 216 18.15 -46.22 5.02
N LEU A 217 17.18 -46.11 4.10
CA LEU A 217 17.46 -46.07 2.66
C LEU A 217 17.68 -44.63 2.18
N LEU A 218 18.75 -44.40 1.41
CA LEU A 218 18.98 -43.12 0.73
C LEU A 218 17.86 -42.89 -0.30
N SER A 219 17.22 -41.71 -0.26
CA SER A 219 16.25 -41.31 -1.28
C SER A 219 16.94 -41.25 -2.66
N PRO A 220 16.29 -41.73 -3.74
CA PRO A 220 16.82 -41.53 -5.09
C PRO A 220 16.85 -40.02 -5.45
N PRO A 221 17.68 -39.57 -6.40
CA PRO A 221 17.88 -38.14 -6.67
C PRO A 221 16.62 -37.36 -7.07
N ARG A 222 15.61 -38.06 -7.62
CA ARG A 222 14.32 -37.50 -8.06
C ARG A 222 13.24 -37.51 -6.99
N ALA A 223 13.42 -38.28 -5.91
CA ALA A 223 12.49 -38.26 -4.80
C ALA A 223 12.56 -36.94 -4.03
N ILE A 224 11.53 -36.67 -3.25
CA ILE A 224 11.52 -35.61 -2.24
C ILE A 224 12.55 -35.95 -1.16
N GLN A 225 13.36 -34.96 -0.78
CA GLN A 225 14.45 -35.07 0.20
C GLN A 225 14.45 -33.93 1.21
N THR A 226 13.88 -32.77 0.87
CA THR A 226 13.85 -31.58 1.73
C THR A 226 12.42 -31.19 2.13
N SER A 227 12.29 -30.47 3.24
CA SER A 227 11.01 -29.90 3.68
C SER A 227 10.44 -28.90 2.66
N GLU A 228 11.28 -28.12 1.97
CA GLU A 228 10.86 -27.19 0.90
C GLU A 228 10.25 -27.90 -0.31
N GLU A 229 10.81 -29.05 -0.73
CA GLU A 229 10.23 -29.87 -1.80
C GLU A 229 8.87 -30.47 -1.41
N LEU A 230 8.69 -30.83 -0.13
CA LEU A 230 7.41 -31.27 0.41
C LEU A 230 6.40 -30.10 0.51
N ARG A 231 6.83 -28.90 0.92
CA ARG A 231 5.99 -27.69 0.90
C ARG A 231 5.55 -27.33 -0.52
N LEU A 232 6.43 -27.48 -1.52
CA LEU A 232 6.08 -27.33 -2.94
C LEU A 232 5.03 -28.37 -3.38
N LEU A 233 5.13 -29.63 -2.96
CA LEU A 233 4.08 -30.64 -3.22
C LEU A 233 2.74 -30.19 -2.65
N ILE A 234 2.71 -29.82 -1.37
CA ILE A 234 1.49 -29.37 -0.68
C ILE A 234 0.86 -28.21 -1.46
N ARG A 235 1.65 -27.20 -1.84
CA ARG A 235 1.20 -26.03 -2.61
C ARG A 235 0.61 -26.38 -3.98
N ILE A 236 1.20 -27.35 -4.68
CA ILE A 236 0.70 -27.84 -5.99
C ILE A 236 -0.62 -28.60 -5.83
N TYR A 237 -0.81 -29.31 -4.72
CA TYR A 237 -2.04 -30.05 -4.43
C TYR A 237 -3.17 -29.11 -3.98
N GLU A 238 -2.87 -28.15 -3.11
CA GLU A 238 -3.80 -27.10 -2.64
C GLU A 238 -4.37 -26.29 -3.80
N THR A 239 -3.51 -25.81 -4.71
CA THR A 239 -3.91 -25.03 -5.89
C THR A 239 -4.73 -25.83 -6.90
N GLN A 240 -4.75 -27.16 -6.79
CA GLN A 240 -5.60 -28.06 -7.58
C GLN A 240 -6.81 -28.60 -6.80
N GLY A 241 -7.04 -28.13 -5.57
CA GLY A 241 -8.14 -28.56 -4.71
C GLY A 241 -8.02 -29.99 -4.17
N ARG A 242 -6.83 -30.60 -4.22
CA ARG A 242 -6.56 -31.99 -3.79
C ARG A 242 -6.29 -32.12 -2.29
N ASN A 243 -7.00 -31.35 -1.48
CA ASN A 243 -6.72 -31.18 -0.06
C ASN A 243 -6.77 -32.52 0.72
N SER A 244 -7.67 -33.44 0.34
CA SER A 244 -7.78 -34.77 0.96
C SER A 244 -6.62 -35.72 0.63
N GLU A 245 -5.90 -35.49 -0.48
CA GLU A 245 -4.65 -36.23 -0.77
C GLU A 245 -3.49 -35.69 0.07
N VAL A 246 -3.45 -34.37 0.33
CA VAL A 246 -2.47 -33.76 1.25
C VAL A 246 -2.62 -34.32 2.66
N VAL A 247 -3.85 -34.42 3.17
CA VAL A 247 -4.11 -35.00 4.52
C VAL A 247 -3.55 -36.43 4.61
N LYS A 248 -3.86 -37.29 3.62
CA LYS A 248 -3.34 -38.67 3.56
C LYS A 248 -1.81 -38.74 3.49
N LEU A 249 -1.20 -37.84 2.73
CA LEU A 249 0.25 -37.76 2.61
C LEU A 249 0.89 -37.30 3.93
N LEU A 250 0.25 -36.36 4.64
CA LEU A 250 0.71 -35.89 5.95
C LEU A 250 0.52 -36.92 7.09
N ASP A 251 -0.31 -37.96 6.88
CA ASP A 251 -0.46 -39.11 7.76
C ASP A 251 0.47 -40.30 7.43
N SER A 252 1.20 -40.24 6.32
CA SER A 252 2.15 -41.30 5.92
C SER A 252 3.40 -41.36 6.82
N GLU A 253 4.04 -42.53 6.93
CA GLU A 253 5.30 -42.65 7.69
C GLU A 253 6.51 -42.04 6.96
N ASN A 254 6.50 -42.05 5.62
CA ASN A 254 7.62 -41.64 4.78
C ASN A 254 7.66 -40.13 4.49
N LEU A 255 6.49 -39.48 4.37
CA LEU A 255 6.36 -38.04 4.08
C LEU A 255 5.53 -37.26 5.10
N GLY A 256 4.88 -37.94 6.04
CA GLY A 256 4.00 -37.29 7.01
C GLY A 256 4.70 -36.62 8.18
N LEU A 257 3.90 -36.21 9.17
CA LEU A 257 4.32 -35.37 10.30
C LEU A 257 5.50 -35.95 11.12
N LYS A 258 5.65 -37.28 11.14
CA LYS A 258 6.71 -38.00 11.86
C LYS A 258 7.92 -38.37 10.99
N SER A 259 7.92 -37.97 9.72
CA SER A 259 8.95 -38.35 8.74
C SER A 259 10.29 -37.66 8.96
N ARG A 260 11.36 -38.24 8.39
CA ARG A 260 12.71 -37.64 8.37
C ARG A 260 12.80 -36.34 7.55
N ILE A 261 11.77 -36.03 6.76
CA ILE A 261 11.70 -34.86 5.88
C ILE A 261 11.06 -33.68 6.62
N VAL A 262 10.03 -33.95 7.44
CA VAL A 262 9.38 -32.94 8.29
C VAL A 262 10.22 -32.59 9.53
N GLN A 263 10.96 -33.54 10.12
CA GLN A 263 11.87 -33.28 11.24
C GLN A 263 11.24 -32.60 12.48
N ASN A 264 9.95 -32.85 12.72
CA ASN A 264 9.11 -32.18 13.74
C ASN A 264 8.90 -30.66 13.51
N ASP A 265 9.04 -30.16 12.27
CA ASP A 265 8.62 -28.81 11.91
C ASP A 265 7.11 -28.64 12.13
N THR A 266 6.74 -27.78 13.09
CA THR A 266 5.36 -27.54 13.51
C THR A 266 4.52 -26.86 12.44
N ALA A 267 5.12 -26.22 11.43
CA ALA A 267 4.39 -25.63 10.31
C ALA A 267 3.52 -26.66 9.56
N PHE A 268 3.95 -27.93 9.52
CA PHE A 268 3.18 -29.01 8.89
C PHE A 268 1.91 -29.39 9.64
N LEU A 269 1.82 -29.09 10.95
CA LEU A 269 0.56 -29.21 11.70
C LEU A 269 -0.48 -28.20 11.18
N GLY A 270 -0.02 -26.98 10.85
CA GLY A 270 -0.80 -25.93 10.22
C GLY A 270 -1.21 -26.28 8.78
N TYR A 271 -0.31 -26.82 7.96
CA TYR A 271 -0.67 -27.30 6.62
C TYR A 271 -1.72 -28.42 6.67
N LYS A 272 -1.58 -29.40 7.57
CA LYS A 272 -2.61 -30.44 7.75
C LYS A 272 -3.95 -29.82 8.19
N ALA A 273 -3.92 -28.88 9.13
CA ALA A 273 -5.12 -28.21 9.60
C ALA A 273 -5.84 -27.42 8.48
N PHE A 274 -5.10 -26.66 7.68
CA PHE A 274 -5.63 -25.93 6.53
C PHE A 274 -6.29 -26.88 5.52
N ASN A 275 -5.62 -27.98 5.17
CA ASN A 275 -6.11 -28.95 4.18
C ASN A 275 -7.34 -29.73 4.69
N LEU A 276 -7.43 -30.06 5.98
CA LEU A 276 -8.64 -30.64 6.58
C LEU A 276 -9.85 -29.69 6.44
N GLY A 277 -9.67 -28.40 6.73
CA GLY A 277 -10.73 -27.39 6.61
C GLY A 277 -11.12 -27.12 5.15
N ALA A 278 -10.13 -26.89 4.27
CA ALA A 278 -10.36 -26.67 2.84
C ALA A 278 -10.94 -27.91 2.13
N GLY A 279 -10.63 -29.11 2.61
CA GLY A 279 -11.21 -30.38 2.16
C GLY A 279 -12.61 -30.67 2.71
N LYS A 280 -13.13 -29.86 3.64
CA LYS A 280 -14.40 -30.06 4.37
C LYS A 280 -14.48 -31.39 5.13
N MET A 281 -13.34 -31.89 5.61
CA MET A 281 -13.21 -33.18 6.30
C MET A 281 -13.48 -33.01 7.81
N TRP A 282 -14.69 -32.56 8.16
CA TRP A 282 -14.98 -32.00 9.49
C TRP A 282 -14.81 -32.99 10.65
N GLU A 283 -15.25 -34.24 10.50
CA GLU A 283 -15.12 -35.25 11.57
C GLU A 283 -13.64 -35.65 11.79
N GLU A 284 -12.86 -35.79 10.71
CA GLU A 284 -11.42 -36.01 10.77
C GLU A 284 -10.68 -34.79 11.35
N ALA A 285 -11.16 -33.57 11.07
CA ALA A 285 -10.65 -32.34 11.65
C ALA A 285 -10.88 -32.27 13.16
N ILE A 286 -12.08 -32.62 13.63
CA ILE A 286 -12.41 -32.69 15.06
C ILE A 286 -11.53 -33.74 15.76
N SER A 287 -11.38 -34.95 15.19
CA SER A 287 -10.47 -35.97 15.74
C SER A 287 -9.05 -35.46 15.81
N TYR A 288 -8.50 -34.92 14.72
CA TYR A 288 -7.12 -34.43 14.66
C TYR A 288 -6.82 -33.37 15.71
N VAL A 289 -7.71 -32.38 15.90
CA VAL A 289 -7.51 -31.34 16.93
C VAL A 289 -7.68 -31.92 18.34
N ARG A 290 -8.61 -32.86 18.55
CA ARG A 290 -8.77 -33.56 19.84
C ARG A 290 -7.55 -34.39 20.20
N ASP A 291 -7.02 -35.15 19.25
CA ASP A 291 -5.83 -35.99 19.42
C ASP A 291 -4.58 -35.15 19.70
N LEU A 292 -4.41 -34.03 18.99
CA LEU A 292 -3.28 -33.12 19.16
C LEU A 292 -3.31 -32.40 20.53
N TYR A 293 -4.46 -31.83 20.92
CA TYR A 293 -4.61 -31.06 22.18
C TYR A 293 -5.11 -31.89 23.38
N THR A 294 -5.02 -33.22 23.33
CA THR A 294 -5.36 -34.07 24.49
C THR A 294 -4.41 -33.79 25.65
N VAL A 295 -4.94 -33.19 26.72
CA VAL A 295 -4.20 -32.82 27.94
C VAL A 295 -3.57 -34.05 28.61
N PRO A 296 -2.23 -34.17 28.67
CA PRO A 296 -1.54 -35.28 29.32
C PRO A 296 -1.42 -35.07 30.84
N GLU A 297 -1.32 -36.16 31.60
CA GLU A 297 -1.05 -36.12 33.06
C GLU A 297 0.41 -35.74 33.38
N ASP A 298 1.32 -35.97 32.42
CA ASP A 298 2.75 -35.68 32.51
C ASP A 298 3.03 -34.19 32.30
N LYS A 299 3.68 -33.56 33.30
CA LYS A 299 3.98 -32.12 33.31
C LYS A 299 4.91 -31.66 32.19
N GLU A 300 5.87 -32.48 31.77
CA GLU A 300 6.79 -32.09 30.69
C GLU A 300 6.09 -32.17 29.33
N LYS A 301 5.25 -33.20 29.12
CA LYS A 301 4.40 -33.28 27.92
C LYS A 301 3.37 -32.15 27.87
N LEU A 302 2.81 -31.76 29.01
CA LEU A 302 1.91 -30.60 29.11
C LEU A 302 2.64 -29.29 28.77
N LYS A 303 3.93 -29.17 29.09
CA LYS A 303 4.74 -28.01 28.70
C LYS A 303 4.94 -27.95 27.18
N VAL A 304 5.38 -29.05 26.57
CA VAL A 304 5.51 -29.16 25.10
C VAL A 304 4.17 -28.86 24.41
N LEU A 305 3.06 -29.36 24.96
CA LEU A 305 1.73 -29.11 24.40
C LEU A 305 1.31 -27.63 24.43
N ARG A 306 1.74 -26.87 25.43
CA ARG A 306 1.52 -25.40 25.49
C ARG A 306 2.36 -24.62 24.48
N GLU A 307 3.49 -25.18 24.03
CA GLU A 307 4.32 -24.59 22.98
C GLU A 307 3.69 -24.82 21.57
N LEU A 308 2.72 -25.73 21.47
CA LEU A 308 1.93 -26.01 20.25
C LEU A 308 0.60 -25.24 20.17
N ASP A 309 0.30 -24.33 21.11
CA ASP A 309 -1.00 -23.63 21.25
C ASP A 309 -1.25 -22.59 20.11
N ASP A 310 -1.57 -23.07 18.92
CA ASP A 310 -1.79 -22.28 17.71
C ASP A 310 -3.28 -22.04 17.41
N TRP A 311 -3.63 -20.76 17.17
CA TRP A 311 -4.98 -20.33 16.82
C TRP A 311 -5.48 -20.92 15.49
N SER A 312 -4.62 -21.19 14.50
CA SER A 312 -5.06 -21.76 13.22
C SER A 312 -5.68 -23.15 13.40
N ILE A 313 -5.15 -23.92 14.35
CA ILE A 313 -5.61 -25.27 14.70
C ILE A 313 -6.88 -25.20 15.55
N TRP A 314 -6.96 -24.29 16.52
CA TRP A 314 -8.20 -24.05 17.27
C TRP A 314 -9.34 -23.56 16.36
N ASN A 315 -9.05 -22.65 15.44
CA ASN A 315 -10.01 -22.15 14.45
C ASN A 315 -10.51 -23.28 13.52
N LEU A 316 -9.70 -24.29 13.19
CA LEU A 316 -10.17 -25.48 12.49
C LEU A 316 -11.25 -26.22 13.30
N LEU A 317 -11.07 -26.41 14.61
CA LEU A 317 -12.08 -27.03 15.47
C LEU A 317 -13.40 -26.24 15.45
N ILE A 318 -13.34 -24.90 15.49
CA ILE A 318 -14.53 -24.05 15.40
C ILE A 318 -15.21 -24.16 14.03
N GLN A 319 -14.44 -24.14 12.94
CA GLN A 319 -14.97 -24.32 11.59
C GLN A 319 -15.62 -25.69 11.40
N ALA A 320 -14.99 -26.75 11.90
CA ALA A 320 -15.53 -28.11 11.85
C ALA A 320 -16.77 -28.27 12.73
N THR A 321 -16.78 -27.69 13.94
CA THR A 321 -17.95 -27.65 14.83
C THR A 321 -19.14 -26.98 14.14
N LYS A 322 -18.94 -25.79 13.56
CA LYS A 322 -19.98 -25.03 12.85
C LYS A 322 -20.57 -25.73 11.61
N ASN A 323 -19.84 -26.69 11.04
CA ASN A 323 -20.26 -27.40 9.82
C ASN A 323 -20.52 -28.90 10.06
N SER A 324 -20.44 -29.40 11.31
CA SER A 324 -20.79 -30.78 11.61
C SER A 324 -22.31 -30.95 11.58
N THR A 325 -22.75 -32.10 11.08
CA THR A 325 -24.16 -32.52 11.12
C THR A 325 -24.50 -33.32 12.38
N THR A 326 -23.54 -33.50 13.29
CA THR A 326 -23.65 -34.38 14.46
C THR A 326 -24.14 -33.56 15.68
N PRO A 327 -25.34 -33.83 16.22
CA PRO A 327 -25.87 -33.08 17.37
C PRO A 327 -24.99 -33.24 18.62
N GLY A 328 -24.84 -32.16 19.39
CA GLY A 328 -23.99 -32.09 20.58
C GLY A 328 -22.52 -31.77 20.31
N THR A 329 -22.10 -31.66 19.05
CA THR A 329 -20.70 -31.37 18.68
C THR A 329 -20.21 -30.04 19.27
N ALA A 330 -21.06 -29.01 19.30
CA ALA A 330 -20.71 -27.73 19.91
C ALA A 330 -20.47 -27.88 21.43
N ALA A 331 -21.36 -28.59 22.12
CA ALA A 331 -21.20 -28.87 23.55
C ALA A 331 -19.95 -29.72 23.88
N GLU A 332 -19.57 -30.68 23.03
CA GLU A 332 -18.34 -31.45 23.20
C GLU A 332 -17.07 -30.62 22.92
N SER A 333 -17.05 -29.87 21.81
CA SER A 333 -15.90 -29.03 21.43
C SER A 333 -15.66 -27.92 22.46
N MET A 334 -16.73 -27.33 23.01
CA MET A 334 -16.67 -26.39 24.13
C MET A 334 -16.04 -27.04 25.38
N LYS A 335 -16.52 -28.22 25.82
CA LYS A 335 -15.97 -28.94 26.98
C LYS A 335 -14.51 -29.33 26.79
N PHE A 336 -14.12 -29.70 25.57
CA PHE A 336 -12.73 -30.01 25.23
C PHE A 336 -11.82 -28.76 25.38
N ALA A 337 -12.25 -27.63 24.82
CA ALA A 337 -11.54 -26.35 24.96
C ALA A 337 -11.50 -25.86 26.42
N GLU A 338 -12.61 -25.99 27.18
CA GLU A 338 -12.65 -25.65 28.62
C GLU A 338 -11.66 -26.53 29.43
N LYS A 339 -11.57 -27.84 29.14
CA LYS A 339 -10.60 -28.74 29.77
C LYS A 339 -9.15 -28.30 29.50
N PHE A 340 -8.83 -27.91 28.27
CA PHE A 340 -7.51 -27.38 27.94
C PHE A 340 -7.24 -26.05 28.65
N ALA A 341 -8.18 -25.11 28.58
CA ALA A 341 -8.08 -23.81 29.25
C ALA A 341 -7.91 -23.94 30.78
N ALA A 342 -8.62 -24.86 31.42
CA ALA A 342 -8.44 -25.15 32.85
C ALA A 342 -7.03 -25.70 33.17
N SER A 343 -6.44 -26.49 32.27
CA SER A 343 -5.05 -26.98 32.41
C SER A 343 -4.00 -25.92 32.07
N SER A 344 -4.38 -24.85 31.35
CA SER A 344 -3.52 -23.76 30.93
C SER A 344 -4.27 -22.41 30.99
N PRO A 345 -4.56 -21.85 32.18
CA PRO A 345 -5.43 -20.66 32.32
C PRO A 345 -4.91 -19.36 31.68
N LYS A 346 -3.69 -19.38 31.13
CA LYS A 346 -3.08 -18.26 30.39
C LYS A 346 -3.25 -18.40 28.87
N SER A 347 -3.75 -19.53 28.38
CA SER A 347 -4.01 -19.78 26.95
C SER A 347 -5.21 -18.97 26.48
N ARG A 348 -4.94 -17.83 25.84
CA ARG A 348 -5.96 -17.03 25.17
C ARG A 348 -6.66 -17.83 24.05
N ASN A 349 -5.92 -18.65 23.31
CA ASN A 349 -6.43 -19.37 22.15
C ASN A 349 -7.50 -20.40 22.53
N ALA A 350 -7.21 -21.31 23.47
CA ALA A 350 -8.21 -22.27 23.95
C ALA A 350 -9.41 -21.60 24.65
N ALA A 351 -9.20 -20.49 25.36
CA ALA A 351 -10.29 -19.76 26.01
C ALA A 351 -11.22 -19.07 24.99
N LEU A 352 -10.67 -18.48 23.92
CA LEU A 352 -11.45 -17.97 22.79
C LEU A 352 -12.14 -19.09 22.02
N ALA A 353 -11.49 -20.24 21.84
CA ALA A 353 -12.10 -21.42 21.19
C ALA A 353 -13.31 -21.95 21.99
N CYS A 354 -13.24 -21.93 23.32
CA CYS A 354 -14.38 -22.26 24.19
C CYS A 354 -15.58 -21.33 23.93
N LEU A 355 -15.34 -20.01 23.87
CA LEU A 355 -16.39 -19.02 23.61
C LEU A 355 -16.95 -19.10 22.18
N ASP A 356 -16.10 -19.30 21.16
CA ASP A 356 -16.55 -19.43 19.77
C ASP A 356 -17.32 -20.74 19.54
N ALA A 357 -16.99 -21.82 20.26
CA ALA A 357 -17.77 -23.06 20.27
C ALA A 357 -19.16 -22.88 20.92
N MET A 358 -19.27 -22.06 21.97
CA MET A 358 -20.57 -21.68 22.55
C MET A 358 -21.41 -20.85 21.57
N ILE A 359 -20.82 -19.93 20.80
CA ILE A 359 -21.54 -19.17 19.76
C ILE A 359 -22.11 -20.11 18.69
N CYS A 360 -21.39 -21.17 18.33
CA CYS A 360 -21.94 -22.23 17.45
C CYS A 360 -23.15 -22.90 18.11
N GLY A 361 -23.00 -23.41 19.34
CA GLY A 361 -24.09 -24.06 20.07
C GLY A 361 -25.32 -23.18 20.30
N ILE A 362 -25.17 -21.87 20.46
CA ILE A 362 -26.29 -20.91 20.52
C ILE A 362 -26.97 -20.77 19.15
N SER A 363 -26.19 -20.74 18.07
CA SER A 363 -26.72 -20.67 16.69
C SER A 363 -27.52 -21.93 16.33
N ASP A 364 -27.11 -23.08 16.86
CA ASP A 364 -27.74 -24.39 16.66
C ASP A 364 -28.89 -24.68 17.66
N GLY A 365 -29.10 -23.79 18.65
CA GLY A 365 -30.15 -23.91 19.68
C GLY A 365 -29.83 -24.89 20.82
N GLU A 366 -28.59 -25.35 20.95
CA GLU A 366 -28.11 -26.24 22.02
C GLU A 366 -27.81 -25.51 23.34
N MET A 367 -27.57 -24.19 23.29
CA MET A 367 -27.12 -23.36 24.42
C MET A 367 -27.84 -22.02 24.48
N THR A 368 -27.78 -21.31 25.62
CA THR A 368 -28.41 -20.01 25.80
C THR A 368 -27.40 -18.85 25.78
N THR A 369 -27.87 -17.65 25.44
CA THR A 369 -27.07 -16.42 25.47
C THR A 369 -26.59 -16.06 26.88
N ASP A 370 -27.33 -16.47 27.92
CA ASP A 370 -26.95 -16.23 29.32
C ASP A 370 -25.73 -17.08 29.72
N ASP A 371 -25.60 -18.31 29.21
CA ASP A 371 -24.42 -19.15 29.42
C ASP A 371 -23.14 -18.51 28.85
N LEU A 372 -23.24 -17.89 27.67
CA LEU A 372 -22.13 -17.17 27.03
C LEU A 372 -21.66 -15.98 27.86
N LEU A 373 -22.57 -15.24 28.50
CA LEU A 373 -22.19 -14.12 29.37
C LEU A 373 -21.39 -14.60 30.59
N ILE A 374 -21.80 -15.71 31.21
CA ILE A 374 -21.08 -16.35 32.32
C ILE A 374 -19.71 -16.85 31.87
N ALA A 375 -19.61 -17.45 30.69
CA ALA A 375 -18.34 -17.89 30.12
C ALA A 375 -17.39 -16.71 29.82
N CYS A 376 -17.93 -15.59 29.31
CA CYS A 376 -17.15 -14.37 29.10
C CYS A 376 -16.67 -13.73 30.41
N GLN A 377 -17.42 -13.87 31.51
CA GLN A 377 -16.97 -13.45 32.85
C GLN A 377 -15.75 -14.29 33.28
N LYS A 378 -15.83 -15.63 33.20
CA LYS A 378 -14.67 -16.53 33.44
C LYS A 378 -13.45 -16.19 32.57
N TYR A 379 -13.66 -15.74 31.32
CA TYR A 379 -12.59 -15.28 30.44
C TYR A 379 -11.94 -13.99 30.97
N ILE A 380 -12.76 -13.00 31.33
CA ILE A 380 -12.32 -11.74 31.92
C ILE A 380 -11.49 -11.99 33.19
N ASP A 381 -11.91 -12.89 34.07
CA ASP A 381 -11.20 -13.22 35.31
C ASP A 381 -9.71 -13.58 35.10
N ASN A 382 -9.38 -14.18 33.95
CA ASN A 382 -8.01 -14.59 33.62
C ASN A 382 -7.27 -13.59 32.72
N HIS A 383 -7.99 -12.82 31.88
CA HIS A 383 -7.41 -12.03 30.79
C HIS A 383 -7.57 -10.51 30.91
N ILE A 384 -8.40 -9.98 31.82
CA ILE A 384 -8.71 -8.53 31.93
C ILE A 384 -7.49 -7.63 32.15
N HIS A 385 -6.41 -8.18 32.71
CA HIS A 385 -5.12 -7.49 32.89
C HIS A 385 -4.29 -7.35 31.59
N LYS A 386 -4.86 -7.64 30.42
CA LYS A 386 -4.22 -7.52 29.10
C LYS A 386 -5.07 -6.67 28.16
N LEU A 387 -4.44 -5.76 27.41
CA LEU A 387 -5.14 -4.81 26.51
C LEU A 387 -5.92 -5.48 25.37
N TYR A 388 -5.60 -6.73 25.01
CA TYR A 388 -6.36 -7.48 24.00
C TYR A 388 -7.78 -7.86 24.46
N ALA A 389 -8.04 -7.91 25.77
CA ALA A 389 -9.31 -8.38 26.31
C ALA A 389 -10.50 -7.50 25.87
N PHE A 390 -10.28 -6.19 25.69
CA PHE A 390 -11.27 -5.30 25.08
C PHE A 390 -11.71 -5.78 23.68
N ASN A 391 -10.76 -6.06 22.79
CA ASN A 391 -11.06 -6.48 21.42
C ASN A 391 -11.73 -7.85 21.37
N ASP A 392 -11.36 -8.76 22.28
CA ASP A 392 -11.96 -10.10 22.38
C ASP A 392 -13.43 -10.04 22.85
N ILE A 393 -13.71 -9.31 23.93
CA ILE A 393 -15.08 -9.07 24.40
C ILE A 393 -15.90 -8.29 23.38
N ARG A 394 -15.31 -7.26 22.75
CA ARG A 394 -15.94 -6.52 21.66
C ARG A 394 -16.31 -7.44 20.50
N ARG A 395 -15.45 -8.38 20.09
CA ARG A 395 -15.75 -9.35 19.02
C ARG A 395 -16.92 -10.26 19.38
N ILE A 396 -16.98 -10.73 20.62
CA ILE A 396 -17.89 -11.79 21.08
C ILE A 396 -19.26 -11.25 21.51
N ILE A 397 -19.27 -10.23 22.38
CA ILE A 397 -20.50 -9.64 22.95
C ILE A 397 -20.94 -8.39 22.15
N GLY A 398 -20.05 -7.80 21.35
CA GLY A 398 -20.26 -6.52 20.65
C GLY A 398 -21.63 -6.25 20.05
N PRO A 399 -22.28 -7.20 19.34
CA PRO A 399 -23.61 -6.97 18.77
C PRO A 399 -24.72 -6.74 19.82
N ASN A 400 -24.53 -7.20 21.06
CA ASN A 400 -25.51 -7.10 22.14
C ASN A 400 -25.15 -5.96 23.12
N LYS A 401 -25.81 -4.80 22.95
CA LYS A 401 -25.62 -3.61 23.82
C LYS A 401 -25.87 -3.91 25.31
N ASP A 402 -26.88 -4.72 25.65
CA ASP A 402 -27.19 -5.11 27.05
C ASP A 402 -26.13 -6.07 27.62
N GLY A 403 -25.65 -7.02 26.82
CA GLY A 403 -24.53 -7.89 27.18
C GLY A 403 -23.24 -7.10 27.46
N LEU A 404 -22.93 -6.10 26.63
CA LEU A 404 -21.79 -5.21 26.86
C LEU A 404 -21.95 -4.39 28.16
N ALA A 405 -23.15 -3.87 28.43
CA ALA A 405 -23.44 -3.14 29.65
C ALA A 405 -23.23 -4.02 30.90
N LYS A 406 -23.77 -5.24 30.90
CA LYS A 406 -23.57 -6.23 31.97
C LYS A 406 -22.10 -6.61 32.17
N MET A 407 -21.32 -6.69 31.09
CA MET A 407 -19.89 -6.97 31.15
C MET A 407 -19.08 -5.78 31.70
N LEU A 408 -19.40 -4.56 31.28
CA LEU A 408 -18.81 -3.33 31.81
C LEU A 408 -19.04 -3.23 33.32
N ASP A 409 -20.28 -3.43 33.76
CA ASP A 409 -20.68 -3.49 35.17
C ASP A 409 -19.88 -4.54 35.96
N TYR A 410 -19.67 -5.72 35.39
CA TYR A 410 -18.91 -6.81 36.01
C TYR A 410 -17.43 -6.46 36.19
N ILE A 411 -16.80 -5.90 35.15
CA ILE A 411 -15.39 -5.46 35.20
C ILE A 411 -15.21 -4.33 36.21
N LEU A 412 -16.11 -3.34 36.22
CA LEU A 412 -16.09 -2.23 37.17
C LEU A 412 -16.21 -2.70 38.62
N LYS A 413 -17.10 -3.66 38.92
CA LYS A 413 -17.31 -4.17 40.28
C LYS A 413 -16.16 -5.05 40.80
N ASN A 414 -15.54 -5.85 39.94
CA ASN A 414 -14.63 -6.91 40.37
C ASN A 414 -13.14 -6.60 40.14
N TYR A 415 -12.79 -5.78 39.13
CA TYR A 415 -11.40 -5.62 38.66
C TYR A 415 -10.89 -4.19 38.56
N ALA A 416 -11.79 -3.20 38.47
CA ALA A 416 -11.43 -1.80 38.28
C ALA A 416 -11.60 -1.00 39.58
N ALA A 417 -10.55 -0.96 40.40
CA ALA A 417 -10.44 -0.01 41.51
C ALA A 417 -10.50 1.44 40.98
N GLU A 418 -11.46 2.23 41.47
CA GLU A 418 -11.85 3.52 40.87
C GLU A 418 -10.71 4.54 40.73
N GLU A 419 -9.70 4.48 41.60
CA GLU A 419 -8.61 5.45 41.67
C GLU A 419 -7.35 5.05 40.87
N LYS A 420 -7.28 3.83 40.31
CA LYS A 420 -6.04 3.31 39.68
C LYS A 420 -6.19 3.10 38.18
N GLY A 421 -5.25 3.69 37.42
CA GLY A 421 -5.08 3.51 35.96
C GLY A 421 -4.58 2.11 35.55
N SER A 422 -5.23 1.05 36.06
CA SER A 422 -4.89 -0.33 35.76
C SER A 422 -5.36 -0.74 34.35
N VAL A 423 -4.75 -1.78 33.79
CA VAL A 423 -5.17 -2.34 32.48
C VAL A 423 -6.64 -2.77 32.48
N ALA A 424 -7.16 -3.22 33.63
CA ALA A 424 -8.58 -3.55 33.78
C ALA A 424 -9.49 -2.32 33.68
N MET A 425 -9.10 -1.20 34.31
CA MET A 425 -9.79 0.08 34.19
C MET A 425 -9.72 0.63 32.76
N ILE A 426 -8.56 0.53 32.10
CA ILE A 426 -8.40 0.93 30.69
C ILE A 426 -9.34 0.13 29.78
N ASN A 427 -9.39 -1.20 29.94
CA ASN A 427 -10.32 -2.06 29.19
C ASN A 427 -11.80 -1.70 29.48
N ALA A 428 -12.15 -1.39 30.72
CA ALA A 428 -13.49 -0.92 31.09
C ALA A 428 -13.86 0.40 30.40
N LEU A 429 -12.95 1.38 30.39
CA LEU A 429 -13.18 2.68 29.74
C LEU A 429 -13.30 2.57 28.20
N LYS A 430 -12.57 1.63 27.58
CA LYS A 430 -12.75 1.32 26.15
C LYS A 430 -14.14 0.72 25.87
N LEU A 431 -14.66 -0.14 26.75
CA LEU A 431 -16.04 -0.65 26.66
C LEU A 431 -17.07 0.47 26.91
N ASP A 432 -16.81 1.36 27.87
CA ASP A 432 -17.64 2.54 28.17
C ASP A 432 -17.76 3.45 26.93
N TYR A 433 -16.64 3.80 26.29
CA TYR A 433 -16.64 4.52 25.01
C TYR A 433 -17.42 3.77 23.91
N CYS A 434 -17.16 2.46 23.75
CA CYS A 434 -17.80 1.62 22.75
C CYS A 434 -19.33 1.65 22.89
N LEU A 435 -19.83 1.59 24.14
CA LEU A 435 -21.26 1.54 24.46
C LEU A 435 -21.93 2.93 24.51
N ASN A 436 -21.34 3.90 25.20
CA ASN A 436 -21.96 5.19 25.53
C ASN A 436 -21.65 6.31 24.54
N ILE A 437 -20.55 6.21 23.78
CA ILE A 437 -20.17 7.19 22.75
C ILE A 437 -20.47 6.62 21.36
N SER A 438 -19.90 5.46 21.04
CA SER A 438 -19.95 4.91 19.68
C SER A 438 -21.28 4.21 19.33
N ALA A 439 -21.85 3.41 20.23
CA ALA A 439 -23.12 2.69 19.98
C ALA A 439 -24.38 3.58 20.04
N SER A 440 -24.21 4.89 20.25
CA SER A 440 -25.30 5.85 20.28
C SER A 440 -25.92 6.04 18.89
N GLU A 441 -27.25 6.06 18.85
CA GLU A 441 -28.04 6.29 17.62
C GLU A 441 -28.28 7.78 17.36
N SER A 442 -28.13 8.62 18.39
CA SER A 442 -28.13 10.08 18.30
C SER A 442 -26.80 10.65 18.86
N LYS A 443 -26.52 11.93 18.60
CA LYS A 443 -25.33 12.62 19.13
C LYS A 443 -25.17 12.34 20.64
N PRO A 444 -24.03 11.79 21.10
CA PRO A 444 -23.84 11.49 22.52
C PRO A 444 -23.97 12.77 23.36
N SER A 445 -24.60 12.65 24.54
CA SER A 445 -24.73 13.76 25.47
C SER A 445 -23.36 14.35 25.76
N GLN A 446 -23.21 15.67 25.56
CA GLN A 446 -21.98 16.40 25.82
C GLN A 446 -21.45 16.13 27.24
N GLN A 447 -22.34 16.08 28.23
CA GLN A 447 -22.01 15.74 29.62
C GLN A 447 -21.40 14.33 29.79
N LYS A 448 -21.87 13.33 29.02
CA LYS A 448 -21.28 11.97 29.05
C LYS A 448 -19.88 11.95 28.45
N THR A 449 -19.69 12.66 27.33
CA THR A 449 -18.40 12.79 26.66
C THR A 449 -17.40 13.51 27.55
N GLU A 450 -17.79 14.64 28.14
CA GLU A 450 -17.00 15.43 29.09
C GLU A 450 -16.60 14.59 30.33
N ALA A 451 -17.55 13.88 30.95
CA ALA A 451 -17.27 13.03 32.11
C ALA A 451 -16.27 11.90 31.79
N LEU A 452 -16.37 11.27 30.61
CA LEU A 452 -15.44 10.22 30.19
C LEU A 452 -14.04 10.77 29.93
N ILE A 453 -13.93 11.94 29.28
CA ILE A 453 -12.65 12.66 29.10
C ILE A 453 -12.02 12.97 30.45
N ALA A 454 -12.78 13.56 31.38
CA ALA A 454 -12.28 13.91 32.71
C ALA A 454 -11.78 12.68 33.48
N ARG A 455 -12.52 11.57 33.43
CA ARG A 455 -12.13 10.30 34.06
C ARG A 455 -10.84 9.73 33.47
N CYS A 456 -10.69 9.73 32.13
CA CYS A 456 -9.49 9.25 31.47
C CYS A 456 -8.25 10.09 31.85
N LEU A 457 -8.36 11.42 31.81
CA LEU A 457 -7.25 12.32 32.13
C LEU A 457 -6.86 12.27 33.62
N LYS A 458 -7.84 12.18 34.55
CA LYS A 458 -7.58 11.99 35.99
C LYS A 458 -6.78 10.72 36.25
N LEU A 459 -7.19 9.59 35.67
CA LEU A 459 -6.51 8.30 35.83
C LEU A 459 -5.10 8.30 35.19
N TYR A 460 -4.94 8.93 34.03
CA TYR A 460 -3.63 9.13 33.40
C TYR A 460 -2.70 9.94 34.31
N GLN A 461 -3.16 11.10 34.79
CA GLN A 461 -2.36 12.01 35.61
C GLN A 461 -1.96 11.35 36.95
N ALA A 462 -2.85 10.57 37.57
CA ALA A 462 -2.56 9.79 38.78
C ALA A 462 -1.50 8.70 38.52
N ALA A 463 -1.73 7.83 37.54
CA ALA A 463 -0.83 6.72 37.24
C ALA A 463 0.56 7.19 36.77
N TYR A 464 0.62 8.30 36.02
CA TYR A 464 1.87 8.92 35.59
C TYR A 464 2.67 9.51 36.76
N LYS A 465 1.99 10.14 37.74
CA LYS A 465 2.63 10.63 38.99
C LYS A 465 3.18 9.46 39.83
N GLU A 466 2.42 8.39 40.00
CA GLU A 466 2.88 7.16 40.68
C GLU A 466 4.12 6.56 39.98
N GLY A 467 4.07 6.42 38.65
CA GLY A 467 5.17 5.89 37.84
C GLY A 467 6.44 6.75 37.89
N LYS A 468 6.32 8.08 38.04
CA LYS A 468 7.47 8.97 38.29
C LYS A 468 8.05 8.80 39.69
N ALA A 469 7.22 8.73 40.73
CA ALA A 469 7.68 8.56 42.11
C ALA A 469 8.48 7.26 42.32
N GLN A 470 8.00 6.15 41.73
CA GLN A 470 8.71 4.86 41.77
C GLN A 470 10.08 4.90 41.08
N LYS A 471 10.25 5.70 40.02
CA LYS A 471 11.54 5.91 39.33
C LYS A 471 12.53 6.75 40.13
N SER A 472 12.08 7.56 41.09
CA SER A 472 12.96 8.39 41.94
C SER A 472 13.45 7.71 43.22
N GLU A 473 12.72 6.73 43.76
CA GLU A 473 13.10 6.06 45.03
C GLU A 473 13.94 4.78 44.81
N GLY A 474 13.70 4.07 43.70
CA GLY A 474 14.50 2.91 43.32
C GLY A 474 15.64 3.29 42.38
N GLY A 475 16.89 3.32 42.88
CA GLY A 475 18.11 3.54 42.07
C GLY A 475 18.45 2.45 41.04
N ALA A 476 17.45 1.66 40.61
CA ALA A 476 17.58 0.61 39.61
C ALA A 476 17.24 1.15 38.22
N GLN A 477 18.19 1.11 37.30
CA GLN A 477 17.98 1.35 35.86
C GLN A 477 17.23 0.19 35.18
N GLY A 478 16.22 -0.37 35.86
CA GLY A 478 15.47 -1.56 35.47
C GLY A 478 14.21 -1.24 34.67
N ALA A 479 14.36 -1.16 33.35
CA ALA A 479 13.30 -1.43 32.37
C ALA A 479 11.94 -0.71 32.52
N SER A 480 11.98 0.63 32.57
CA SER A 480 11.02 1.46 31.82
C SER A 480 11.78 2.70 31.33
N SER A 481 12.68 2.46 30.38
CA SER A 481 13.33 3.52 29.61
C SER A 481 12.28 4.37 28.89
N THR A 482 12.64 5.61 28.55
CA THR A 482 11.85 6.60 27.79
C THR A 482 11.58 6.20 26.33
N ILE A 483 11.48 4.89 26.06
CA ILE A 483 11.53 4.24 24.75
C ILE A 483 10.24 3.46 24.45
N GLU A 484 9.51 3.00 25.47
CA GLU A 484 8.36 2.09 25.30
C GLU A 484 7.03 2.76 25.69
N SER A 485 6.05 2.69 24.79
CA SER A 485 4.66 3.10 25.02
C SER A 485 4.06 2.36 26.22
N GLN A 486 3.35 3.08 27.09
CA GLN A 486 2.78 2.52 28.31
C GLN A 486 1.29 2.22 28.13
N PRO A 487 0.71 1.21 28.81
CA PRO A 487 -0.74 0.94 28.74
C PRO A 487 -1.63 2.13 29.12
N ILE A 488 -1.12 3.02 29.98
CA ILE A 488 -1.83 4.25 30.39
C ILE A 488 -1.95 5.28 29.26
N ASP A 489 -1.09 5.22 28.23
CA ASP A 489 -1.15 6.11 27.07
C ASP A 489 -2.52 6.03 26.36
N ASP A 490 -3.13 4.84 26.36
CA ASP A 490 -4.46 4.57 25.80
C ASP A 490 -5.54 5.48 26.41
N LEU A 491 -5.38 5.97 27.65
CA LEU A 491 -6.32 6.89 28.28
C LEU A 491 -6.31 8.27 27.61
N CYS A 492 -5.13 8.78 27.24
CA CYS A 492 -5.00 10.03 26.50
C CYS A 492 -5.50 9.88 25.06
N ILE A 493 -5.22 8.75 24.40
CA ILE A 493 -5.75 8.46 23.06
C ILE A 493 -7.29 8.35 23.12
N LEU A 494 -7.85 7.68 24.12
CA LEU A 494 -9.30 7.54 24.31
C LEU A 494 -9.97 8.90 24.61
N ALA A 495 -9.34 9.76 25.42
CA ALA A 495 -9.81 11.13 25.65
C ALA A 495 -9.80 11.95 24.35
N ALA A 496 -8.77 11.82 23.51
CA ALA A 496 -8.75 12.43 22.19
C ALA A 496 -9.86 11.86 21.28
N MET A 497 -10.08 10.54 21.26
CA MET A 497 -11.18 9.91 20.51
C MET A 497 -12.56 10.44 20.95
N CYS A 498 -12.77 10.72 22.24
CA CYS A 498 -14.01 11.32 22.75
C CYS A 498 -14.25 12.73 22.21
N LEU A 499 -13.20 13.53 22.00
CA LEU A 499 -13.29 14.85 21.35
C LEU A 499 -13.53 14.73 19.84
N LEU A 500 -12.89 13.74 19.20
CA LEU A 500 -12.91 13.53 17.74
C LEU A 500 -14.20 12.86 17.23
N GLN A 501 -15.33 13.09 17.89
CA GLN A 501 -16.65 12.67 17.38
C GLN A 501 -17.13 13.63 16.28
N PRO A 502 -17.70 13.10 15.18
CA PRO A 502 -18.25 13.95 14.13
C PRO A 502 -19.57 14.58 14.57
N VAL A 503 -19.88 15.75 14.01
CA VAL A 503 -21.18 16.40 14.11
C VAL A 503 -21.96 16.11 12.83
N GLU A 504 -23.19 15.62 13.00
CA GLU A 504 -24.17 15.48 11.92
C GLU A 504 -24.72 16.87 11.57
N THR A 505 -24.57 17.28 10.30
CA THR A 505 -25.22 18.45 9.72
C THR A 505 -26.48 18.01 8.97
N ASN A 506 -27.58 18.78 9.08
CA ASN A 506 -28.92 18.41 8.57
C ASN A 506 -29.08 18.48 7.04
N GLU A 507 -28.03 18.24 6.26
CA GLU A 507 -28.06 18.22 4.79
C GLU A 507 -27.49 16.90 4.27
N ASP A 508 -28.13 16.36 3.23
CA ASP A 508 -27.98 14.96 2.76
C ASP A 508 -26.52 14.53 2.55
N GLU A 509 -26.14 13.40 3.18
CA GLU A 509 -24.88 12.64 3.01
C GLU A 509 -23.55 13.42 3.10
N ALA A 510 -23.56 14.68 3.55
CA ALA A 510 -22.41 15.56 3.61
C ALA A 510 -21.43 15.21 4.75
N GLN A 511 -20.65 14.12 4.58
CA GLN A 511 -19.48 13.69 5.36
C GLN A 511 -19.39 14.30 6.78
N ALA A 512 -20.03 13.67 7.77
CA ALA A 512 -20.10 14.17 9.16
C ALA A 512 -18.71 14.58 9.71
N GLN A 513 -18.63 15.76 10.32
CA GLN A 513 -17.36 16.51 10.44
C GLN A 513 -16.92 16.66 11.88
N VAL A 514 -15.63 16.49 12.16
CA VAL A 514 -15.05 16.85 13.46
C VAL A 514 -14.81 18.37 13.51
N PRO A 515 -15.33 19.10 14.51
CA PRO A 515 -15.09 20.54 14.64
C PRO A 515 -13.61 20.90 14.78
N GLY A 516 -13.21 22.05 14.22
CA GLY A 516 -11.84 22.56 14.34
C GLY A 516 -11.40 22.79 15.79
N THR A 517 -12.33 23.23 16.65
CA THR A 517 -12.14 23.38 18.10
C THR A 517 -11.79 22.05 18.77
N ALA A 518 -12.53 20.99 18.46
CA ALA A 518 -12.29 19.64 18.97
C ALA A 518 -10.96 19.05 18.48
N LEU A 519 -10.60 19.30 17.21
CA LEU A 519 -9.29 18.92 16.64
C LEU A 519 -8.12 19.57 17.39
N ILE A 520 -8.20 20.88 17.68
CA ILE A 520 -7.15 21.61 18.43
C ILE A 520 -7.00 21.05 19.85
N ARG A 521 -8.11 20.78 20.56
CA ARG A 521 -8.08 20.20 21.91
C ARG A 521 -7.54 18.77 21.93
N ALA A 522 -7.92 17.95 20.95
CA ALA A 522 -7.37 16.61 20.78
C ALA A 522 -5.86 16.65 20.50
N ALA A 523 -5.39 17.57 19.64
CA ALA A 523 -3.96 17.76 19.38
C ALA A 523 -3.18 18.14 20.64
N ALA A 524 -3.71 19.04 21.49
CA ALA A 524 -3.06 19.41 22.75
C ALA A 524 -2.89 18.23 23.73
N ILE A 525 -3.90 17.36 23.85
CA ILE A 525 -3.82 16.12 24.65
C ILE A 525 -2.78 15.14 24.05
N LEU A 526 -2.74 15.01 22.72
CA LEU A 526 -1.80 14.13 22.03
C LEU A 526 -0.35 14.64 22.08
N GLU A 527 -0.13 15.96 22.03
CA GLU A 527 1.18 16.57 22.24
C GLU A 527 1.67 16.38 23.69
N ARG A 528 0.78 16.51 24.68
CA ARG A 528 1.10 16.15 26.06
C ARG A 528 1.52 14.68 26.17
N LEU A 529 0.79 13.77 25.51
CA LEU A 529 1.14 12.35 25.47
C LEU A 529 2.47 12.11 24.74
N CYS A 530 2.75 12.79 23.62
CA CYS A 530 4.01 12.64 22.87
C CYS A 530 5.23 13.23 23.62
N ARG A 531 5.03 14.17 24.54
CA ARG A 531 6.09 14.61 25.47
C ARG A 531 6.40 13.56 26.54
N ASP A 532 5.37 12.86 27.02
CA ASP A 532 5.48 11.84 28.08
C ASP A 532 5.95 10.48 27.56
N SER A 533 5.50 10.10 26.36
CA SER A 533 5.78 8.83 25.66
C SER A 533 6.18 9.08 24.19
N PRO A 534 7.40 9.59 23.89
CA PRO A 534 7.79 10.09 22.56
C PRO A 534 7.77 9.10 21.40
N HIS A 535 7.77 7.80 21.70
CA HIS A 535 7.76 6.72 20.70
C HIS A 535 6.39 6.05 20.56
N ASN A 536 5.32 6.61 21.15
CA ASN A 536 3.96 6.08 20.97
C ASN A 536 3.48 6.32 19.53
N TYR A 537 3.59 5.29 18.70
CA TYR A 537 3.25 5.38 17.27
C TYR A 537 1.76 5.66 17.03
N GLN A 538 0.85 5.24 17.91
CA GLN A 538 -0.58 5.51 17.75
C GLN A 538 -0.90 6.99 17.98
N ALA A 539 -0.29 7.58 19.01
CA ALA A 539 -0.39 9.01 19.28
C ALA A 539 0.20 9.84 18.13
N LEU A 540 1.41 9.50 17.65
CA LEU A 540 2.06 10.17 16.52
C LEU A 540 1.24 10.07 15.22
N LEU A 541 0.72 8.90 14.86
CA LEU A 541 -0.11 8.74 13.66
C LEU A 541 -1.44 9.49 13.75
N LEU A 542 -2.08 9.51 14.92
CA LEU A 542 -3.30 10.28 15.16
C LEU A 542 -3.02 11.78 15.08
N LEU A 543 -1.92 12.24 15.68
CA LEU A 543 -1.50 13.64 15.65
C LEU A 543 -1.18 14.11 14.23
N VAL A 544 -0.54 13.28 13.39
CA VAL A 544 -0.36 13.55 11.94
C VAL A 544 -1.71 13.74 11.23
N ARG A 545 -2.70 12.86 11.48
CA ARG A 545 -4.05 13.03 10.90
C ARG A 545 -4.72 14.32 11.37
N VAL A 546 -4.67 14.63 12.67
CA VAL A 546 -5.27 15.84 13.24
C VAL A 546 -4.62 17.10 12.69
N TYR A 547 -3.28 17.16 12.59
CA TYR A 547 -2.58 18.29 11.98
C TYR A 547 -2.90 18.47 10.50
N LEU A 548 -2.96 17.37 9.74
CA LEU A 548 -3.37 17.44 8.34
C LEU A 548 -4.81 17.99 8.20
N LEU A 549 -5.77 17.54 9.03
CA LEU A 549 -7.14 18.06 9.05
C LEU A 549 -7.20 19.56 9.41
N LEU A 550 -6.36 20.00 10.36
CA LEU A 550 -6.18 21.41 10.72
C LEU A 550 -5.43 22.23 9.67
N GLY A 551 -4.96 21.64 8.56
CA GLY A 551 -4.14 22.34 7.56
C GLY A 551 -2.70 22.66 8.02
N ALA A 552 -2.28 22.15 9.18
CA ALA A 552 -0.97 22.35 9.80
C ALA A 552 0.07 21.37 9.22
N GLY A 553 0.34 21.50 7.92
CA GLY A 553 1.12 20.52 7.15
C GLY A 553 2.58 20.34 7.61
N SER A 554 3.23 21.39 8.09
CA SER A 554 4.61 21.31 8.59
C SER A 554 4.72 20.59 9.92
N LEU A 555 3.73 20.75 10.81
CA LEU A 555 3.65 19.94 12.04
C LEU A 555 3.33 18.48 11.74
N ALA A 556 2.53 18.20 10.72
CA ALA A 556 2.29 16.83 10.23
C ALA A 556 3.59 16.20 9.69
N LEU A 557 4.37 16.93 8.89
CA LEU A 557 5.68 16.50 8.37
C LEU A 557 6.68 16.22 9.52
N SER A 558 6.87 17.20 10.41
CA SER A 558 7.71 17.09 11.61
C SER A 558 7.32 15.89 12.48
N THR A 559 6.03 15.71 12.76
CA THR A 559 5.53 14.59 13.58
C THR A 559 5.71 13.25 12.88
N PHE A 560 5.49 13.18 11.56
CA PHE A 560 5.68 11.96 10.79
C PHE A 560 7.16 11.53 10.71
N SER A 561 8.11 12.49 10.69
CA SER A 561 9.55 12.19 10.72
C SER A 561 9.96 11.33 11.93
N LYS A 562 9.35 11.58 13.10
CA LYS A 562 9.59 10.86 14.37
C LYS A 562 9.29 9.36 14.25
N LEU A 563 8.38 8.95 13.35
CA LEU A 563 8.04 7.55 13.09
C LEU A 563 9.12 6.78 12.31
N SER A 564 10.10 7.45 11.71
CA SER A 564 11.22 6.84 10.97
C SER A 564 10.80 5.82 9.89
N VAL A 565 9.71 6.12 9.17
CA VAL A 565 9.10 5.26 8.14
C VAL A 565 10.08 4.88 7.03
N LYS A 566 10.26 3.56 6.80
CA LYS A 566 11.26 3.00 5.89
C LYS A 566 10.73 1.81 5.08
N GLN A 567 11.30 1.60 3.89
CA GLN A 567 11.07 0.44 3.01
C GLN A 567 9.57 0.17 2.78
N ILE A 568 9.09 -1.04 3.06
CA ILE A 568 7.70 -1.49 2.85
C ILE A 568 6.63 -0.63 3.57
N GLN A 569 7.03 0.15 4.58
CA GLN A 569 6.14 1.10 5.25
C GLN A 569 5.73 2.27 4.34
N TYR A 570 6.47 2.54 3.25
CA TYR A 570 6.02 3.48 2.22
C TYR A 570 4.77 3.00 1.48
N ASP A 571 4.62 1.69 1.26
CA ASP A 571 3.42 1.12 0.63
C ASP A 571 2.26 0.95 1.63
N SER A 572 2.57 0.52 2.85
CA SER A 572 1.55 0.14 3.84
C SER A 572 1.07 1.28 4.76
N VAL A 573 1.93 2.23 5.15
CA VAL A 573 1.66 3.20 6.23
C VAL A 573 1.79 4.66 5.79
N ALA A 574 2.71 4.99 4.87
CA ALA A 574 2.98 6.40 4.49
C ALA A 574 1.79 7.15 3.88
N HIS A 575 0.78 6.43 3.39
CA HIS A 575 -0.52 6.99 2.98
C HIS A 575 -1.23 7.81 4.09
N ILE A 576 -0.85 7.64 5.36
CA ILE A 576 -1.37 8.43 6.48
C ILE A 576 -0.93 9.91 6.38
N LEU A 577 0.31 10.16 5.93
CA LEU A 577 0.79 11.51 5.63
C LEU A 577 0.50 11.91 4.17
N PHE A 578 0.79 11.02 3.22
CA PHE A 578 0.91 11.39 1.80
C PHE A 578 -0.43 11.61 1.08
N THR A 579 -1.54 11.02 1.56
CA THR A 579 -2.86 11.20 0.92
C THR A 579 -3.26 12.68 0.90
N ARG A 580 -3.41 13.23 -0.31
CA ARG A 580 -3.77 14.64 -0.57
C ARG A 580 -2.74 15.68 -0.07
N LEU A 581 -1.55 15.27 0.39
CA LEU A 581 -0.49 16.17 0.88
C LEU A 581 -0.11 17.26 -0.15
N SER A 582 -0.05 16.89 -1.43
CA SER A 582 0.18 17.79 -2.58
C SER A 582 -0.85 18.91 -2.76
N THR A 583 -1.96 18.86 -2.02
CA THR A 583 -3.04 19.85 -2.00
C THR A 583 -3.31 20.42 -0.61
N VAL A 584 -2.56 20.00 0.41
CA VAL A 584 -2.64 20.59 1.77
C VAL A 584 -1.37 21.39 2.05
N HIS A 585 -0.20 20.82 1.75
CA HIS A 585 1.10 21.45 1.98
C HIS A 585 2.11 20.97 0.93
N PRO A 586 2.07 21.50 -0.32
CA PRO A 586 2.96 21.08 -1.40
C PRO A 586 4.37 21.69 -1.36
N HIS A 587 4.59 22.74 -0.58
CA HIS A 587 5.88 23.41 -0.46
C HIS A 587 6.73 22.79 0.65
N SER A 588 8.03 23.09 0.65
CA SER A 588 8.90 22.77 1.78
C SER A 588 8.47 23.57 3.02
N ALA A 589 8.43 22.89 4.16
CA ALA A 589 8.41 23.50 5.48
C ALA A 589 9.83 23.97 5.88
N PRO A 590 10.00 24.77 6.94
CA PRO A 590 11.32 25.10 7.47
C PRO A 590 12.11 23.85 7.93
N PRO A 591 13.45 23.87 7.84
CA PRO A 591 14.27 22.74 8.30
C PRO A 591 14.11 22.47 9.80
N VAL A 592 13.78 21.23 10.15
CA VAL A 592 13.69 20.76 11.53
C VAL A 592 15.05 20.21 11.98
N GLU A 593 15.49 20.54 13.19
CA GLU A 593 16.77 20.07 13.72
C GLU A 593 16.81 18.54 13.81
N GLY A 594 17.87 17.92 13.27
CA GLY A 594 18.05 16.47 13.23
C GLY A 594 17.23 15.73 12.16
N ALA A 595 16.38 16.41 11.40
CA ALA A 595 15.58 15.81 10.33
C ALA A 595 16.33 15.78 8.97
N GLU A 596 16.02 14.80 8.11
CA GLU A 596 16.56 14.79 6.73
C GLU A 596 15.74 15.73 5.83
N TYR A 597 16.30 16.14 4.68
CA TYR A 597 15.60 17.03 3.74
C TYR A 597 14.22 16.49 3.30
N LYS A 598 14.11 15.16 3.15
CA LYS A 598 12.85 14.46 2.86
C LYS A 598 11.76 14.57 3.93
N ASP A 599 12.10 15.00 5.14
CA ASP A 599 11.18 15.04 6.29
C ASP A 599 10.48 16.39 6.43
N PHE A 600 10.93 17.41 5.70
CA PHE A 600 10.30 18.74 5.62
C PHE A 600 10.03 19.22 4.18
N ASP A 601 10.61 18.59 3.14
CA ASP A 601 10.26 18.82 1.74
C ASP A 601 9.36 17.70 1.16
N PRO A 602 8.05 17.95 0.89
CA PRO A 602 7.12 16.97 0.35
C PRO A 602 7.59 16.34 -0.97
N LEU A 603 8.25 17.10 -1.85
CA LEU A 603 8.72 16.60 -3.14
C LEU A 603 9.77 15.50 -2.94
N SER A 604 10.74 15.76 -2.08
CA SER A 604 11.78 14.80 -1.69
C SER A 604 11.20 13.61 -0.90
N ALA A 605 10.16 13.82 -0.10
CA ALA A 605 9.43 12.75 0.58
C ALA A 605 8.82 11.75 -0.42
N PHE A 606 8.07 12.23 -1.42
CA PHE A 606 7.51 11.39 -2.47
C PHE A 606 8.59 10.70 -3.32
N VAL A 607 9.64 11.43 -3.70
CA VAL A 607 10.79 10.87 -4.43
C VAL A 607 11.46 9.73 -3.66
N GLN A 608 11.62 9.86 -2.34
CA GLN A 608 12.19 8.80 -1.52
C GLN A 608 11.31 7.55 -1.47
N ALA A 609 9.98 7.70 -1.38
CA ALA A 609 9.06 6.57 -1.47
C ALA A 609 9.11 5.88 -2.86
N LEU A 610 9.22 6.66 -3.94
CA LEU A 610 9.37 6.14 -5.30
C LEU A 610 10.71 5.41 -5.50
N ASN A 611 11.78 5.88 -4.86
CA ASN A 611 13.07 5.18 -4.82
C ASN A 611 12.96 3.82 -4.11
N PHE A 612 12.13 3.67 -3.07
CA PHE A 612 11.85 2.36 -2.48
C PHE A 612 11.24 1.38 -3.51
N PHE A 613 10.22 1.78 -4.27
CA PHE A 613 9.63 0.90 -5.29
C PHE A 613 10.61 0.51 -6.39
N ARG A 614 11.47 1.44 -6.84
CA ARG A 614 12.53 1.16 -7.80
C ARG A 614 13.57 0.16 -7.25
N ASN A 615 13.99 0.34 -6.01
CA ASN A 615 14.95 -0.54 -5.35
C ASN A 615 14.32 -1.92 -5.04
N SER A 616 13.04 -1.98 -4.68
CA SER A 616 12.34 -3.24 -4.42
C SER A 616 12.19 -4.06 -5.70
N GLU A 617 11.97 -3.44 -6.86
CA GLU A 617 11.94 -4.12 -8.15
C GLU A 617 13.29 -4.78 -8.49
N VAL A 618 14.42 -4.09 -8.26
CA VAL A 618 15.77 -4.66 -8.46
C VAL A 618 16.09 -5.77 -7.44
N ASN A 619 15.71 -5.58 -6.18
CA ASN A 619 16.04 -6.52 -5.11
C ASN A 619 15.18 -7.79 -5.17
N THR A 620 13.86 -7.68 -5.41
CA THR A 620 12.98 -8.86 -5.56
C THR A 620 13.39 -9.73 -6.74
N MET A 621 13.84 -9.15 -7.85
CA MET A 621 14.44 -9.90 -8.97
C MET A 621 15.64 -10.75 -8.53
N ARG A 622 16.57 -10.16 -7.77
CA ARG A 622 17.75 -10.87 -7.25
C ARG A 622 17.38 -11.97 -6.27
N PHE A 623 16.52 -11.68 -5.29
CA PHE A 623 16.11 -12.64 -4.27
C PHE A 623 15.31 -13.80 -4.86
N ARG A 624 14.47 -13.56 -5.88
CA ARG A 624 13.74 -14.60 -6.60
C ARG A 624 14.69 -15.56 -7.34
N THR A 625 15.71 -15.03 -8.00
CA THR A 625 16.71 -15.87 -8.70
C THR A 625 17.53 -16.68 -7.70
N ALA A 626 18.01 -16.06 -6.63
CA ALA A 626 18.74 -16.75 -5.57
C ALA A 626 17.89 -17.83 -4.87
N GLY A 627 16.63 -17.54 -4.54
CA GLY A 627 15.71 -18.50 -3.94
C GLY A 627 15.45 -19.73 -4.81
N LEU A 628 15.42 -19.57 -6.14
CA LEU A 628 15.32 -20.70 -7.06
C LEU A 628 16.60 -21.55 -7.12
N ASP A 629 17.78 -20.91 -7.10
CA ASP A 629 19.08 -21.58 -7.05
C ASP A 629 19.31 -22.32 -5.73
N GLU A 630 18.82 -21.78 -4.61
CA GLU A 630 18.89 -22.37 -3.26
C GLU A 630 17.78 -23.42 -2.98
N GLY A 631 16.75 -23.50 -3.84
CA GLY A 631 15.64 -24.46 -3.71
C GLY A 631 14.50 -24.02 -2.77
N ALA A 632 14.43 -22.75 -2.42
CA ALA A 632 13.38 -22.15 -1.59
C ALA A 632 12.11 -21.82 -2.43
N TYR A 633 11.45 -22.85 -2.95
CA TYR A 633 10.39 -22.71 -3.97
C TYR A 633 9.17 -21.89 -3.51
N VAL A 634 8.67 -22.13 -2.29
CA VAL A 634 7.48 -21.41 -1.79
C VAL A 634 7.79 -19.93 -1.57
N ASN A 635 8.92 -19.62 -0.93
CA ASN A 635 9.39 -18.24 -0.78
C ASN A 635 9.62 -17.57 -2.15
N THR A 636 10.05 -18.32 -3.17
CA THR A 636 10.22 -17.80 -4.53
C THR A 636 8.88 -17.44 -5.18
N GLU A 637 7.82 -18.22 -4.96
CA GLU A 637 6.44 -17.87 -5.35
C GLU A 637 5.98 -16.58 -4.64
N GLU A 638 6.20 -16.49 -3.33
CA GLU A 638 5.85 -15.31 -2.53
C GLU A 638 6.60 -14.05 -2.97
N ILE A 639 7.87 -14.15 -3.37
CA ILE A 639 8.65 -13.02 -3.91
C ILE A 639 8.13 -12.59 -5.30
N ILE A 640 7.67 -13.53 -6.13
CA ILE A 640 6.99 -13.20 -7.41
C ILE A 640 5.74 -12.38 -7.14
N GLU A 641 4.91 -12.84 -6.19
CA GLU A 641 3.66 -12.18 -5.83
C GLU A 641 3.89 -10.82 -5.15
N LEU A 642 4.85 -10.72 -4.23
CA LEU A 642 5.27 -9.45 -3.63
C LEU A 642 5.74 -8.46 -4.69
N ARG A 643 6.53 -8.90 -5.68
CA ARG A 643 6.94 -8.04 -6.81
C ARG A 643 5.73 -7.59 -7.63
N ARG A 644 4.78 -8.48 -7.92
CA ARG A 644 3.53 -8.14 -8.65
C ARG A 644 2.73 -7.06 -7.90
N CYS A 645 2.53 -7.24 -6.60
CA CYS A 645 1.82 -6.31 -5.73
C CYS A 645 2.52 -4.94 -5.64
N LEU A 646 3.85 -4.90 -5.46
CA LEU A 646 4.62 -3.66 -5.43
C LEU A 646 4.71 -2.97 -6.79
N SER A 647 4.75 -3.72 -7.89
CA SER A 647 4.71 -3.15 -9.24
C SER A 647 3.38 -2.46 -9.53
N ASN A 648 2.27 -3.10 -9.16
CA ASN A 648 0.91 -2.62 -9.42
C ASN A 648 0.29 -1.86 -8.22
N SER A 649 1.10 -1.43 -7.25
CA SER A 649 0.58 -0.76 -6.05
C SER A 649 -0.12 0.55 -6.40
N ILE A 650 -1.31 0.75 -5.82
CA ILE A 650 -2.02 2.03 -5.86
C ILE A 650 -1.16 3.18 -5.32
N THR A 651 -0.41 2.95 -4.23
CA THR A 651 0.39 4.01 -3.59
C THR A 651 1.54 4.46 -4.48
N ARG A 652 2.21 3.53 -5.18
CA ARG A 652 3.25 3.83 -6.18
C ARG A 652 2.75 4.81 -7.24
N ARG A 653 1.53 4.61 -7.76
CA ARG A 653 0.94 5.50 -8.78
C ARG A 653 0.45 6.82 -8.19
N MET A 654 -0.19 6.80 -7.02
CA MET A 654 -0.58 8.02 -6.30
C MET A 654 0.63 8.93 -6.07
N TYR A 655 1.73 8.39 -5.54
CA TYR A 655 2.94 9.16 -5.23
C TYR A 655 3.63 9.72 -6.48
N ALA A 656 3.60 8.99 -7.61
CA ALA A 656 4.12 9.50 -8.88
C ALA A 656 3.30 10.71 -9.39
N LEU A 657 1.97 10.66 -9.26
CA LEU A 657 1.06 11.74 -9.66
C LEU A 657 1.14 12.95 -8.72
N ASP A 658 1.17 12.71 -7.41
CA ASP A 658 1.25 13.79 -6.41
C ASP A 658 2.65 14.45 -6.38
N ALA A 659 3.74 13.71 -6.63
CA ALA A 659 5.07 14.31 -6.83
C ALA A 659 5.09 15.27 -8.04
N ARG A 660 4.43 14.90 -9.13
CA ARG A 660 4.26 15.75 -10.32
C ARG A 660 3.39 16.98 -10.01
N ARG A 661 2.32 16.82 -9.24
CA ARG A 661 1.47 17.93 -8.77
C ARG A 661 2.24 18.90 -7.86
N VAL A 662 3.00 18.39 -6.90
CA VAL A 662 3.90 19.20 -6.05
C VAL A 662 4.85 20.02 -6.92
N GLN A 663 5.52 19.40 -7.90
CA GLN A 663 6.39 20.13 -8.82
C GLN A 663 5.65 21.23 -9.61
N ARG A 664 4.40 20.98 -10.02
CA ARG A 664 3.60 22.01 -10.71
C ARG A 664 3.26 23.19 -9.81
N LEU A 665 2.94 22.96 -8.53
CA LEU A 665 2.50 23.99 -7.60
C LEU A 665 3.68 24.74 -6.96
N ALA A 666 4.60 24.03 -6.32
CA ALA A 666 5.71 24.58 -5.54
C ALA A 666 7.03 24.75 -6.34
N GLY A 667 7.21 24.04 -7.45
CA GLY A 667 8.45 24.03 -8.22
C GLY A 667 9.43 22.94 -7.79
N GLY A 668 10.73 23.26 -7.77
CA GLY A 668 11.81 22.31 -7.44
C GLY A 668 12.55 21.75 -8.65
N ASP A 669 13.48 20.83 -8.39
CA ASP A 669 14.38 20.25 -9.39
C ASP A 669 13.61 19.52 -10.51
N PRO A 670 13.88 19.74 -11.81
CA PRO A 670 13.08 19.16 -12.90
C PRO A 670 12.96 17.64 -12.82
N MET A 671 11.72 17.13 -12.93
CA MET A 671 11.43 15.69 -12.89
C MET A 671 12.05 14.87 -14.04
N THR A 672 12.84 15.47 -14.93
CA THR A 672 13.56 14.75 -16.00
C THR A 672 14.62 13.78 -15.46
N ARG A 673 15.11 13.97 -14.23
CA ARG A 673 15.93 12.94 -13.54
C ARG A 673 15.12 11.68 -13.19
N TYR A 674 13.80 11.78 -13.23
CA TYR A 674 12.81 10.76 -12.93
C TYR A 674 11.85 10.55 -14.11
N ASP A 675 12.34 10.66 -15.36
CA ASP A 675 11.53 10.36 -16.56
C ASP A 675 10.95 8.93 -16.53
N GLU A 676 11.54 8.00 -15.76
CA GLU A 676 11.00 6.68 -15.43
C GLU A 676 9.61 6.72 -14.73
N LEU A 677 9.20 7.86 -14.16
CA LEU A 677 7.86 8.05 -13.58
C LEU A 677 6.76 8.27 -14.63
N ASP A 678 7.11 8.61 -15.88
CA ASP A 678 6.12 8.86 -16.94
C ASP A 678 5.28 7.63 -17.32
N PRO A 679 5.86 6.43 -17.55
CA PRO A 679 5.07 5.22 -17.70
C PRO A 679 4.27 4.86 -16.44
N ILE A 680 4.85 5.03 -15.23
CA ILE A 680 4.18 4.70 -13.96
C ILE A 680 2.95 5.58 -13.72
N ALA A 681 3.06 6.89 -13.99
CA ALA A 681 1.95 7.84 -13.84
C ALA A 681 0.86 7.62 -14.89
N ARG A 682 1.21 7.19 -16.12
CA ARG A 682 0.24 6.92 -17.19
C ARG A 682 -0.40 5.53 -17.12
N ASP A 683 0.18 4.57 -16.40
CA ASP A 683 -0.30 3.18 -16.30
C ASP A 683 -1.76 3.10 -15.84
N GLY A 684 -2.60 2.51 -16.71
CA GLY A 684 -4.03 2.29 -16.49
C GLY A 684 -4.41 0.85 -16.13
N SER A 685 -3.45 -0.06 -15.96
CA SER A 685 -3.71 -1.45 -15.58
C SER A 685 -4.29 -1.57 -14.17
N PRO A 686 -4.95 -2.69 -13.79
CA PRO A 686 -5.52 -2.86 -12.44
C PRO A 686 -4.48 -2.69 -11.33
N VAL A 687 -4.88 -2.03 -10.24
CA VAL A 687 -4.02 -1.77 -9.07
C VAL A 687 -4.27 -2.72 -7.92
N VAL A 688 -3.26 -2.92 -7.08
CA VAL A 688 -3.35 -3.63 -5.80
C VAL A 688 -3.30 -2.62 -4.65
N ASP A 689 -4.17 -2.79 -3.65
CA ASP A 689 -4.16 -1.95 -2.44
C ASP A 689 -3.54 -2.68 -1.24
N SER A 690 -2.32 -2.27 -0.88
CA SER A 690 -1.58 -2.80 0.27
C SER A 690 -1.75 -1.97 1.56
N ARG A 691 -2.48 -0.85 1.52
CA ARG A 691 -2.58 0.11 2.63
C ARG A 691 -3.13 -0.56 3.90
N LYS A 692 -2.61 -0.20 5.07
CA LYS A 692 -2.99 -0.78 6.36
C LYS A 692 -3.59 0.27 7.29
N PHE A 693 -4.89 0.17 7.54
CA PHE A 693 -5.66 1.11 8.36
C PHE A 693 -5.72 0.73 9.86
N GLY A 694 -5.40 -0.52 10.21
CA GLY A 694 -5.44 -1.04 11.59
C GLY A 694 -4.35 -0.52 12.54
N ALA A 695 -3.60 0.52 12.17
CA ALA A 695 -2.59 1.13 13.03
C ALA A 695 -3.20 2.01 14.15
N PHE A 696 -4.37 2.61 13.89
CA PHE A 696 -5.11 3.44 14.83
C PHE A 696 -5.87 2.59 15.86
N MET A 697 -5.93 3.05 17.11
CA MET A 697 -6.86 2.47 18.09
C MET A 697 -8.30 2.70 17.62
N SER A 698 -9.11 1.65 17.64
CA SER A 698 -10.52 1.68 17.24
C SER A 698 -11.37 1.00 18.32
N CYS A 699 -12.04 1.81 19.13
CA CYS A 699 -12.94 1.38 20.19
C CYS A 699 -14.42 1.46 19.77
N GLU A 700 -14.67 1.49 18.46
CA GLU A 700 -16.00 1.77 17.90
C GLU A 700 -16.98 0.61 18.06
N PHE A 701 -18.28 0.87 18.06
CA PHE A 701 -19.28 -0.20 18.00
C PHE A 701 -19.14 -0.99 16.68
N ILE A 702 -19.50 -2.28 16.67
CA ILE A 702 -19.23 -3.17 15.51
C ILE A 702 -19.91 -2.68 14.23
N GLU A 703 -21.08 -2.06 14.34
CA GLU A 703 -21.89 -1.57 13.22
C GLU A 703 -21.50 -0.15 12.74
N LYS A 704 -20.53 0.50 13.40
CA LYS A 704 -20.08 1.85 13.06
C LYS A 704 -18.78 1.81 12.22
N PRO A 705 -18.56 2.77 11.31
CA PRO A 705 -17.32 2.86 10.53
C PRO A 705 -16.11 3.01 11.45
N SER A 706 -14.95 2.53 11.01
CA SER A 706 -13.75 2.52 11.84
C SER A 706 -13.32 3.94 12.24
N PHE A 707 -12.57 4.05 13.34
CA PHE A 707 -12.08 5.36 13.79
C PHE A 707 -11.16 6.03 12.76
N GLU A 708 -10.38 5.25 11.98
CA GLU A 708 -9.52 5.78 10.92
C GLU A 708 -10.32 6.48 9.81
N GLU A 709 -11.48 5.94 9.43
CA GLU A 709 -12.33 6.52 8.38
C GLU A 709 -12.84 7.93 8.77
N ARG A 710 -13.11 8.17 10.06
CA ARG A 710 -13.56 9.47 10.58
C ARG A 710 -12.50 10.56 10.56
N ILE A 711 -11.24 10.18 10.82
CA ILE A 711 -10.09 11.11 10.84
C ILE A 711 -9.33 11.16 9.50
N ARG A 712 -9.87 10.51 8.46
CA ARG A 712 -9.28 10.49 7.11
C ARG A 712 -9.54 11.84 6.42
N LEU A 713 -8.58 12.30 5.62
CA LEU A 713 -8.75 13.49 4.77
C LEU A 713 -9.67 13.17 3.59
N GLY A 714 -10.98 13.18 3.83
CA GLY A 714 -11.99 12.84 2.82
C GLY A 714 -12.01 11.34 2.45
N PRO A 715 -12.73 10.97 1.38
CA PRO A 715 -12.93 9.57 1.01
C PRO A 715 -11.64 8.88 0.59
N LEU A 716 -11.56 7.55 0.74
CA LEU A 716 -10.34 6.79 0.48
C LEU A 716 -10.02 6.76 -1.03
N PRO A 717 -8.90 7.32 -1.53
CA PRO A 717 -8.59 7.31 -2.95
C PRO A 717 -8.46 5.90 -3.53
N GLN A 718 -9.14 5.63 -4.64
CA GLN A 718 -9.12 4.36 -5.37
C GLN A 718 -8.95 4.63 -6.89
N THR A 719 -9.73 3.95 -7.73
CA THR A 719 -9.58 3.94 -9.20
C THR A 719 -10.01 5.24 -9.87
N ASN A 720 -11.10 5.88 -9.44
CA ASN A 720 -11.55 7.13 -10.08
C ASN A 720 -10.67 8.31 -9.68
N TRP A 721 -10.17 8.33 -8.43
CA TRP A 721 -9.16 9.29 -8.01
C TRP A 721 -7.89 9.19 -8.86
N LEU A 722 -7.36 7.97 -9.07
CA LEU A 722 -6.20 7.75 -9.94
C LEU A 722 -6.47 8.22 -11.38
N ALA A 723 -7.62 7.88 -11.95
CA ALA A 723 -7.98 8.28 -13.30
C ALA A 723 -8.16 9.80 -13.45
N SER A 724 -8.71 10.46 -12.43
CA SER A 724 -8.86 11.92 -12.36
C SER A 724 -7.52 12.65 -12.26
N ALA A 725 -6.60 12.12 -11.44
CA ALA A 725 -5.24 12.62 -11.34
C ALA A 725 -4.45 12.40 -12.66
N ARG A 726 -4.64 11.26 -13.34
CA ARG A 726 -4.08 10.97 -14.69
C ARG A 726 -4.53 11.97 -15.74
N ILE A 727 -5.81 12.34 -15.78
CA ILE A 727 -6.32 13.38 -16.71
C ILE A 727 -5.64 14.73 -16.47
N THR A 728 -5.48 15.09 -15.20
CA THR A 728 -4.80 16.34 -14.80
C THR A 728 -3.33 16.32 -15.22
N ASP A 729 -2.61 15.22 -14.98
CA ASP A 729 -1.20 15.09 -15.37
C ASP A 729 -1.02 15.08 -16.91
N GLN A 730 -1.96 14.48 -17.63
CA GLN A 730 -1.95 14.44 -19.09
C GLN A 730 -2.25 15.81 -19.71
N LEU A 731 -3.12 16.63 -19.11
CA LEU A 731 -3.34 18.03 -19.50
C LEU A 731 -2.03 18.82 -19.49
N PHE A 732 -1.28 18.77 -18.38
CA PHE A 732 0.02 19.43 -18.30
C PHE A 732 1.08 18.81 -19.22
N SER A 733 1.05 17.49 -19.43
CA SER A 733 1.92 16.81 -20.41
C SER A 733 1.69 17.33 -21.84
N VAL A 734 0.43 17.49 -22.27
CA VAL A 734 0.07 18.04 -23.59
C VAL A 734 0.46 19.51 -23.70
N LEU A 735 0.14 20.35 -22.71
CA LEU A 735 0.52 21.77 -22.70
C LEU A 735 2.05 21.97 -22.79
N LYS A 736 2.82 21.16 -22.04
CA LYS A 736 4.30 21.12 -22.13
C LYS A 736 4.78 20.64 -23.50
N GLY A 737 4.11 19.65 -24.11
CA GLY A 737 4.38 19.17 -25.47
C GLY A 737 4.21 20.27 -26.53
N ILE A 738 3.10 21.01 -26.48
CA ILE A 738 2.83 22.18 -27.35
C ILE A 738 3.91 23.26 -27.15
N ALA A 739 4.24 23.59 -25.90
CA ALA A 739 5.25 24.60 -25.57
C ALA A 739 6.65 24.25 -26.11
N LEU A 740 7.00 22.96 -26.15
CA LEU A 740 8.26 22.42 -26.67
C LEU A 740 8.21 22.05 -28.17
N GLN A 741 7.10 22.28 -28.86
CA GLN A 741 6.87 21.89 -30.26
C GLN A 741 7.15 20.40 -30.55
N ARG A 742 6.92 19.51 -29.56
CA ARG A 742 7.10 18.07 -29.73
C ARG A 742 5.94 17.48 -30.54
N PRO A 743 6.18 16.51 -31.45
CA PRO A 743 5.10 15.75 -32.06
C PRO A 743 4.25 15.05 -30.99
N LEU A 744 2.93 14.98 -31.19
CA LEU A 744 2.08 14.06 -30.44
C LEU A 744 2.54 12.63 -30.76
N THR A 745 2.83 11.83 -29.73
CA THR A 745 3.02 10.38 -29.89
C THR A 745 1.69 9.74 -30.27
N PRO A 746 1.63 8.78 -31.23
CA PRO A 746 0.37 8.38 -31.86
C PRO A 746 -0.63 7.62 -30.97
N GLU A 747 -0.21 7.18 -29.79
CA GLU A 747 -1.04 6.49 -28.80
C GLU A 747 -1.25 7.40 -27.60
N MET A 748 -2.33 8.19 -27.67
CA MET A 748 -2.90 8.84 -26.50
C MET A 748 -4.08 8.00 -26.02
N ASP A 749 -3.78 6.96 -25.23
CA ASP A 749 -4.75 6.25 -24.39
C ASP A 749 -5.26 7.20 -23.30
N LEU A 750 -6.13 8.11 -23.71
CA LEU A 750 -6.92 8.92 -22.81
C LEU A 750 -8.03 8.04 -22.23
N PRO A 751 -8.13 7.90 -20.89
CA PRO A 751 -9.39 7.43 -20.32
C PRO A 751 -10.49 8.38 -20.81
N SER A 752 -11.49 7.84 -21.49
CA SER A 752 -12.64 8.64 -21.90
C SER A 752 -13.38 9.12 -20.65
N LEU A 753 -14.05 10.27 -20.71
CA LEU A 753 -14.88 10.72 -19.58
C LEU A 753 -15.99 9.71 -19.25
N GLU A 754 -16.35 8.87 -20.23
CA GLU A 754 -17.32 7.78 -20.17
C GLU A 754 -16.77 6.49 -19.52
N THR A 755 -15.44 6.35 -19.38
CA THR A 755 -14.79 5.25 -18.64
C THR A 755 -14.35 5.65 -17.22
N LEU A 756 -14.49 6.92 -16.86
CA LEU A 756 -14.52 7.34 -15.47
C LEU A 756 -15.90 7.02 -14.91
N SER A 757 -15.98 6.23 -13.83
CA SER A 757 -17.25 6.09 -13.12
C SER A 757 -17.48 7.31 -12.23
N ILE A 758 -17.82 8.46 -12.85
CA ILE A 758 -18.30 9.67 -12.14
C ILE A 758 -19.75 9.47 -11.67
N SER A 759 -20.06 8.26 -11.22
CA SER A 759 -21.33 7.82 -10.65
C SER A 759 -21.33 8.09 -9.16
N GLU A 760 -22.48 8.48 -8.61
CA GLU A 760 -22.66 8.75 -7.18
C GLU A 760 -22.39 7.52 -6.28
N SER A 761 -22.37 6.31 -6.86
CA SER A 761 -22.12 5.04 -6.17
C SER A 761 -20.68 4.77 -5.72
N GLU A 762 -19.67 5.46 -6.26
CA GLU A 762 -18.26 5.24 -5.91
C GLU A 762 -17.68 6.48 -5.21
N ASN A 763 -17.52 6.38 -3.88
CA ASN A 763 -17.09 7.47 -3.02
C ASN A 763 -15.59 7.38 -2.69
N ASP A 764 -14.72 7.55 -3.69
CA ASP A 764 -13.26 7.60 -3.53
C ASP A 764 -12.67 9.02 -3.74
N GLN A 765 -13.52 9.99 -4.10
CA GLN A 765 -13.15 11.38 -4.42
C GLN A 765 -13.90 12.40 -3.55
N THR A 766 -13.24 13.51 -3.20
CA THR A 766 -13.92 14.70 -2.63
C THR A 766 -14.78 15.39 -3.68
N ASP A 767 -15.75 16.21 -3.27
CA ASP A 767 -16.60 16.94 -4.22
C ASP A 767 -15.80 18.00 -4.99
N THR A 768 -14.75 18.56 -4.37
CA THR A 768 -13.69 19.30 -5.06
C THR A 768 -13.08 18.45 -6.18
N GLU A 769 -12.58 17.24 -5.90
CA GLU A 769 -11.96 16.39 -6.92
C GLU A 769 -12.94 16.03 -8.07
N LYS A 770 -14.21 15.75 -7.75
CA LYS A 770 -15.29 15.46 -8.72
C LYS A 770 -15.66 16.67 -9.60
N GLU A 771 -15.64 17.89 -9.05
CA GLU A 771 -15.87 19.13 -9.78
C GLU A 771 -14.68 19.43 -10.71
N PHE A 772 -13.48 19.41 -10.14
CA PHE A 772 -12.26 19.85 -10.80
C PHE A 772 -11.81 18.90 -11.94
N VAL A 773 -12.03 17.58 -11.84
CA VAL A 773 -11.72 16.66 -12.95
C VAL A 773 -12.54 16.96 -14.20
N LYS A 774 -13.82 17.36 -14.07
CA LYS A 774 -14.68 17.71 -15.21
C LYS A 774 -14.09 18.88 -15.99
N ILE A 775 -13.62 19.90 -15.27
CA ILE A 775 -12.94 21.08 -15.84
C ILE A 775 -11.59 20.69 -16.47
N HIS A 776 -10.76 19.89 -15.79
CA HIS A 776 -9.47 19.44 -16.35
C HIS A 776 -9.64 18.60 -17.61
N ALA A 777 -10.68 17.77 -17.71
CA ALA A 777 -10.97 17.00 -18.92
C ALA A 777 -11.45 17.89 -20.08
N ASP A 778 -12.24 18.92 -19.82
CA ASP A 778 -12.62 19.92 -20.83
C ASP A 778 -11.40 20.72 -21.31
N LEU A 779 -10.51 21.15 -20.40
CA LEU A 779 -9.23 21.76 -20.77
C LEU A 779 -8.33 20.81 -21.60
N LEU A 780 -8.37 19.50 -21.32
CA LEU A 780 -7.63 18.49 -22.08
C LEU A 780 -8.19 18.32 -23.51
N LYS A 781 -9.51 18.41 -23.71
CA LYS A 781 -10.11 18.48 -25.07
C LYS A 781 -9.62 19.70 -25.84
N VAL A 782 -9.59 20.87 -25.19
CA VAL A 782 -9.06 22.11 -25.79
C VAL A 782 -7.56 21.99 -26.12
N ALA A 783 -6.75 21.50 -25.18
CA ALA A 783 -5.30 21.36 -25.36
C ALA A 783 -4.94 20.34 -26.47
N THR A 784 -5.63 19.19 -26.54
CA THR A 784 -5.41 18.21 -27.61
C THR A 784 -5.82 18.73 -28.99
N PHE A 785 -6.91 19.51 -29.08
CA PHE A 785 -7.27 20.23 -30.30
C PHE A 785 -6.22 21.25 -30.72
N MET A 786 -5.71 22.07 -29.77
CA MET A 786 -4.60 23.00 -30.04
C MET A 786 -3.35 22.29 -30.56
N ALA A 787 -3.03 21.09 -30.04
CA ALA A 787 -1.93 20.26 -30.48
C ALA A 787 -2.13 19.61 -31.88
N GLY A 788 -3.29 19.80 -32.51
CA GLY A 788 -3.60 19.33 -33.86
C GLY A 788 -4.38 18.01 -33.93
N SER A 789 -4.90 17.51 -32.80
CA SER A 789 -5.77 16.34 -32.80
C SER A 789 -7.12 16.63 -33.46
N LYS A 790 -7.64 15.66 -34.21
CA LYS A 790 -8.96 15.69 -34.86
C LYS A 790 -10.07 15.03 -34.04
N LEU A 791 -9.77 14.62 -32.80
CA LEU A 791 -10.72 13.90 -31.93
C LEU A 791 -11.93 14.76 -31.50
N ASN A 792 -11.77 16.08 -31.40
CA ASN A 792 -12.82 17.01 -31.00
C ASN A 792 -13.10 18.03 -32.12
N THR A 793 -14.37 18.39 -32.33
CA THR A 793 -14.77 19.44 -33.26
C THR A 793 -14.57 20.83 -32.66
N SER A 794 -14.51 21.87 -33.51
CA SER A 794 -14.42 23.25 -33.03
C SER A 794 -15.62 23.67 -32.16
N GLU A 795 -16.80 23.09 -32.39
CA GLU A 795 -18.02 23.33 -31.61
C GLU A 795 -17.96 22.68 -30.22
N GLN A 796 -17.40 21.47 -30.12
CA GLN A 796 -17.16 20.80 -28.84
C GLN A 796 -16.10 21.53 -28.00
N VAL A 797 -15.05 22.05 -28.66
CA VAL A 797 -14.01 22.88 -28.03
C VAL A 797 -14.60 24.20 -27.53
N ASP A 798 -15.43 24.86 -28.32
CA ASP A 798 -16.13 26.08 -27.89
C ASP A 798 -17.10 25.80 -26.73
N SER A 799 -17.85 24.70 -26.77
CA SER A 799 -18.73 24.28 -25.67
C SER A 799 -17.95 23.98 -24.38
N ALA A 800 -16.75 23.40 -24.49
CA ALA A 800 -15.84 23.16 -23.36
C ALA A 800 -15.31 24.47 -22.77
N LEU A 801 -14.89 25.43 -23.61
CA LEU A 801 -14.51 26.77 -23.16
C LEU A 801 -15.65 27.50 -22.44
N GLY A 802 -16.90 27.31 -22.87
CA GLY A 802 -18.09 27.88 -22.22
C GLY A 802 -18.27 27.40 -20.78
N ARG A 803 -18.25 26.07 -20.57
CA ARG A 803 -18.33 25.48 -19.21
C ARG A 803 -17.17 25.90 -18.30
N VAL A 804 -15.98 26.08 -18.88
CA VAL A 804 -14.82 26.63 -18.15
C VAL A 804 -15.07 28.08 -17.73
N GLU A 805 -15.62 28.94 -18.60
CA GLU A 805 -16.00 30.32 -18.24
C GLU A 805 -17.06 30.36 -17.14
N GLU A 806 -18.11 29.54 -17.23
CA GLU A 806 -19.17 29.41 -16.21
C GLU A 806 -18.61 28.98 -14.84
N PHE A 807 -17.71 28.00 -14.83
CA PHE A 807 -17.01 27.55 -13.62
C PHE A 807 -16.17 28.68 -12.99
N LEU A 808 -15.42 29.43 -13.79
CA LEU A 808 -14.61 30.54 -13.31
C LEU A 808 -15.50 31.69 -12.75
N ASP A 809 -16.60 32.02 -13.42
CA ASP A 809 -17.57 33.02 -12.92
C ASP A 809 -18.28 32.55 -11.63
N MET A 810 -18.44 31.25 -11.41
CA MET A 810 -18.88 30.69 -10.13
C MET A 810 -17.81 30.83 -9.04
N LYS A 811 -16.58 30.35 -9.28
CA LYS A 811 -15.49 30.46 -8.28
C LYS A 811 -15.12 31.90 -7.95
N LYS A 812 -15.31 32.84 -8.87
CA LYS A 812 -15.22 34.29 -8.61
C LYS A 812 -16.18 34.75 -7.52
N LYS A 813 -17.43 34.24 -7.50
CA LYS A 813 -18.41 34.53 -6.43
C LYS A 813 -17.98 33.86 -5.12
N ASP A 814 -17.59 32.59 -5.15
CA ASP A 814 -17.18 31.82 -3.97
C ASP A 814 -15.97 32.43 -3.23
N LEU A 815 -15.13 33.17 -3.96
CA LEU A 815 -13.94 33.87 -3.45
C LEU A 815 -14.16 35.36 -3.18
N THR A 816 -15.29 35.96 -3.56
CA THR A 816 -15.51 37.39 -3.33
C THR A 816 -15.65 37.66 -1.83
N LEU A 817 -14.80 38.55 -1.30
CA LEU A 817 -14.80 38.92 0.11
C LEU A 817 -15.94 39.91 0.41
N ASN A 818 -16.65 39.67 1.51
CA ASN A 818 -17.61 40.63 2.07
C ASN A 818 -16.90 41.72 2.91
N GLU A 819 -17.67 42.64 3.49
CA GLU A 819 -17.15 43.74 4.34
C GLU A 819 -16.37 43.25 5.57
N ALA A 820 -16.64 42.05 6.06
CA ALA A 820 -15.90 41.40 7.16
C ALA A 820 -14.62 40.66 6.70
N ALA A 821 -14.23 40.80 5.43
CA ALA A 821 -13.15 40.07 4.78
C ALA A 821 -13.33 38.52 4.82
N THR A 822 -14.58 38.05 4.80
CA THR A 822 -14.95 36.63 4.66
C THR A 822 -15.58 36.38 3.29
N SER A 823 -15.16 35.31 2.61
CA SER A 823 -15.81 34.78 1.40
C SER A 823 -16.66 33.55 1.72
N PRO A 824 -17.57 33.12 0.83
CA PRO A 824 -18.25 31.83 0.95
C PRO A 824 -17.30 30.63 1.14
N LEU A 825 -16.14 30.63 0.48
CA LEU A 825 -15.11 29.61 0.66
C LEU A 825 -14.56 29.62 2.11
N ILE A 826 -14.21 30.80 2.65
CA ILE A 826 -13.73 30.91 4.04
C ILE A 826 -14.84 30.50 5.02
N ALA A 827 -16.08 30.95 4.80
CA ALA A 827 -17.24 30.64 5.64
C ALA A 827 -17.50 29.13 5.76
N SER A 828 -17.33 28.38 4.67
CA SER A 828 -17.61 26.93 4.61
C SER A 828 -16.42 26.02 4.94
N THR A 829 -15.18 26.55 4.93
CA THR A 829 -13.98 25.70 5.04
C THR A 829 -12.88 26.17 6.00
N ALA A 830 -12.96 27.35 6.61
CA ALA A 830 -11.95 27.77 7.60
C ALA A 830 -12.12 27.07 8.96
N VAL A 831 -11.09 27.15 9.82
CA VAL A 831 -11.19 26.79 11.23
C VAL A 831 -11.74 27.99 12.01
N PHE A 832 -12.84 27.78 12.73
CA PHE A 832 -13.49 28.79 13.58
C PHE A 832 -13.22 28.50 15.05
N LEU A 833 -12.89 29.53 15.83
CA LEU A 833 -12.71 29.44 17.29
C LEU A 833 -13.89 30.07 18.06
N GLY A 834 -14.83 30.67 17.33
CA GLY A 834 -16.00 31.39 17.83
C GLY A 834 -16.96 31.72 16.68
N ALA A 835 -18.08 32.37 16.97
CA ALA A 835 -19.26 32.39 16.10
C ALA A 835 -19.04 32.89 14.65
N ASP A 836 -18.30 33.97 14.44
CA ASP A 836 -18.39 34.75 13.18
C ASP A 836 -17.07 34.98 12.42
N THR A 837 -15.92 34.49 12.90
CA THR A 837 -14.62 34.71 12.22
C THR A 837 -13.74 33.45 12.17
N GLY A 838 -13.38 33.04 10.95
CA GLY A 838 -12.44 31.95 10.72
C GLY A 838 -11.02 32.39 11.03
N ALA A 839 -10.38 31.73 12.00
CA ALA A 839 -9.09 32.09 12.57
C ALA A 839 -7.90 31.52 11.79
N GLY A 840 -8.08 30.37 11.12
CA GLY A 840 -7.01 29.70 10.37
C GLY A 840 -7.55 28.87 9.19
N PRO A 841 -6.68 28.42 8.27
CA PRO A 841 -7.06 27.49 7.21
C PRO A 841 -7.42 26.11 7.79
N SER A 842 -8.26 25.34 7.08
CA SER A 842 -8.34 23.89 7.27
C SER A 842 -7.79 23.15 6.05
N TRP A 843 -7.70 21.83 6.13
CA TRP A 843 -7.37 20.98 4.98
C TRP A 843 -8.30 21.20 3.78
N ARG A 844 -9.59 21.49 3.99
CA ARG A 844 -10.58 21.71 2.91
C ARG A 844 -10.38 23.05 2.21
N TYR A 845 -10.03 24.09 2.97
CA TYR A 845 -9.67 25.39 2.43
C TYR A 845 -8.43 25.26 1.53
N LEU A 846 -7.38 24.61 2.04
CA LEU A 846 -6.12 24.40 1.31
C LEU A 846 -6.34 23.49 0.09
N HIS A 847 -7.04 22.37 0.24
CA HIS A 847 -7.35 21.44 -0.86
C HIS A 847 -8.09 22.13 -2.01
N SER A 848 -9.15 22.88 -1.69
CA SER A 848 -9.91 23.64 -2.69
C SER A 848 -9.07 24.74 -3.35
N THR A 849 -8.23 25.43 -2.56
CA THR A 849 -7.40 26.54 -3.05
C THR A 849 -6.26 26.05 -3.93
N PHE A 850 -5.55 24.99 -3.55
CA PHE A 850 -4.47 24.39 -4.36
C PHE A 850 -5.01 23.68 -5.60
N ALA A 851 -6.18 23.04 -5.54
CA ALA A 851 -6.86 22.51 -6.73
C ALA A 851 -7.21 23.64 -7.71
N LEU A 852 -7.75 24.76 -7.21
CA LEU A 852 -8.05 25.94 -8.01
C LEU A 852 -6.79 26.57 -8.64
N LEU A 853 -5.70 26.67 -7.88
CA LEU A 853 -4.42 27.14 -8.42
C LEU A 853 -3.82 26.19 -9.46
N GLU A 854 -4.01 24.87 -9.34
CA GLU A 854 -3.63 23.90 -10.38
C GLU A 854 -4.42 24.17 -11.69
N THR A 855 -5.74 24.38 -11.61
CA THR A 855 -6.58 24.69 -12.79
C THR A 855 -6.24 26.03 -13.42
N ILE A 856 -6.07 27.09 -12.62
CA ILE A 856 -5.73 28.44 -13.10
C ILE A 856 -4.35 28.43 -13.75
N LYS A 857 -3.41 27.61 -13.25
CA LYS A 857 -2.09 27.42 -13.87
C LYS A 857 -2.17 26.69 -15.21
N ALA A 858 -3.02 25.67 -15.35
CA ALA A 858 -3.28 25.02 -16.64
C ALA A 858 -3.90 26.02 -17.64
N LEU A 859 -4.86 26.83 -17.19
CA LEU A 859 -5.49 27.89 -17.98
C LEU A 859 -4.50 28.98 -18.43
N SER A 860 -3.67 29.48 -17.52
CA SER A 860 -2.58 30.43 -17.79
C SER A 860 -1.69 29.94 -18.93
N GLN A 861 -1.23 28.69 -18.85
CA GLN A 861 -0.43 28.06 -19.89
C GLN A 861 -1.18 27.91 -21.21
N LEU A 862 -2.45 27.48 -21.17
CA LEU A 862 -3.29 27.32 -22.36
C LEU A 862 -3.51 28.64 -23.09
N VAL A 863 -3.95 29.68 -22.38
CA VAL A 863 -4.15 31.06 -22.90
C VAL A 863 -2.85 31.64 -23.42
N GLY A 864 -1.75 31.47 -22.69
CA GLY A 864 -0.41 31.93 -23.09
C GLY A 864 0.15 31.21 -24.31
N LEU A 865 -0.25 29.95 -24.56
CA LEU A 865 0.08 29.22 -25.78
C LEU A 865 -0.82 29.63 -26.96
N ALA A 866 -2.12 29.79 -26.73
CA ALA A 866 -3.09 30.21 -27.75
C ALA A 866 -2.78 31.62 -28.30
N SER A 867 -2.23 32.51 -27.47
CA SER A 867 -1.91 33.89 -27.84
C SER A 867 -0.58 34.07 -28.59
N LYS A 868 0.27 33.02 -28.72
CA LYS A 868 1.57 33.11 -29.39
C LYS A 868 1.45 33.19 -30.91
N LYS A 869 1.82 34.34 -31.48
CA LYS A 869 1.95 34.52 -32.94
C LYS A 869 2.99 33.55 -33.51
N GLY A 870 2.60 32.74 -34.50
CA GLY A 870 3.49 31.85 -35.25
C GLY A 870 3.52 30.38 -34.81
N ALA A 871 2.77 29.99 -33.78
CA ALA A 871 2.60 28.57 -33.43
C ALA A 871 1.80 27.82 -34.52
N LYS A 872 2.17 26.56 -34.81
CA LYS A 872 1.44 25.66 -35.72
C LYS A 872 0.19 25.03 -35.07
N THR A 873 -0.39 25.68 -34.07
CA THR A 873 -1.52 25.18 -33.28
C THR A 873 -2.86 25.57 -33.91
N ALA A 874 -3.91 24.78 -33.64
CA ALA A 874 -5.26 25.16 -34.02
C ALA A 874 -5.67 26.48 -33.32
N LYS A 875 -6.40 27.35 -34.03
CA LYS A 875 -6.83 28.66 -33.50
C LYS A 875 -8.07 28.50 -32.62
N LEU A 876 -8.01 29.05 -31.41
CA LEU A 876 -9.18 29.20 -30.53
C LEU A 876 -9.92 30.53 -30.78
N PRO A 877 -11.18 30.67 -30.35
CA PRO A 877 -11.92 31.94 -30.44
C PRO A 877 -11.22 33.05 -29.65
N LYS A 878 -10.82 34.12 -30.33
CA LYS A 878 -9.98 35.19 -29.75
C LYS A 878 -10.64 35.87 -28.54
N GLU A 879 -11.92 36.20 -28.65
CA GLU A 879 -12.68 36.88 -27.60
C GLU A 879 -12.75 36.05 -26.30
N ARG A 880 -12.91 34.73 -26.41
CA ARG A 880 -12.89 33.82 -25.25
C ARG A 880 -11.51 33.67 -24.63
N VAL A 881 -10.45 33.63 -25.44
CA VAL A 881 -9.07 33.62 -24.92
C VAL A 881 -8.77 34.92 -24.14
N GLU A 882 -9.26 36.07 -24.62
CA GLU A 882 -9.13 37.37 -23.92
C GLU A 882 -9.98 37.43 -22.63
N ARG A 883 -11.22 36.92 -22.64
CA ARG A 883 -12.07 36.79 -21.44
C ARG A 883 -11.45 35.86 -20.40
N LEU A 884 -11.01 34.65 -20.80
CA LEU A 884 -10.35 33.69 -19.93
C LEU A 884 -9.05 34.25 -19.34
N SER A 885 -8.24 34.98 -20.11
CA SER A 885 -7.05 35.67 -19.60
C SER A 885 -7.38 36.67 -18.48
N THR A 886 -8.53 37.33 -18.59
CA THR A 886 -9.02 38.29 -17.59
C THR A 886 -9.48 37.56 -16.33
N LEU A 887 -10.37 36.57 -16.47
CA LEU A 887 -10.87 35.75 -15.35
C LEU A 887 -9.75 35.03 -14.59
N VAL A 888 -8.77 34.45 -15.29
CA VAL A 888 -7.56 33.84 -14.71
C VAL A 888 -6.81 34.82 -13.80
N SER A 889 -6.65 36.06 -14.25
CA SER A 889 -5.93 37.10 -13.50
C SER A 889 -6.73 37.58 -12.28
N GLU A 890 -8.04 37.81 -12.45
CA GLU A 890 -8.94 38.21 -11.36
C GLU A 890 -9.03 37.14 -10.27
N ILE A 891 -9.24 35.88 -10.64
CA ILE A 891 -9.42 34.80 -9.67
C ILE A 891 -8.10 34.49 -8.94
N TYR A 892 -6.96 34.61 -9.62
CA TYR A 892 -5.66 34.49 -8.97
C TYR A 892 -5.43 35.57 -7.89
N GLU A 893 -5.79 36.84 -8.16
CA GLU A 893 -5.72 37.89 -7.13
C GLU A 893 -6.82 37.77 -6.07
N LEU A 894 -7.99 37.21 -6.37
CA LEU A 894 -9.00 36.86 -5.37
C LEU A 894 -8.50 35.77 -4.42
N VAL A 895 -7.90 34.69 -4.93
CA VAL A 895 -7.25 33.66 -4.09
C VAL A 895 -6.23 34.30 -3.17
N ARG A 896 -5.31 35.10 -3.71
CA ARG A 896 -4.29 35.82 -2.92
C ARG A 896 -4.90 36.77 -1.90
N SER A 897 -6.02 37.42 -2.21
CA SER A 897 -6.73 38.31 -1.28
C SER A 897 -7.39 37.54 -0.13
N ASN A 898 -7.97 36.37 -0.40
CA ASN A 898 -8.47 35.46 0.65
C ASN A 898 -7.34 34.96 1.55
N THR A 899 -6.21 34.57 0.96
CA THR A 899 -5.03 34.11 1.68
C THR A 899 -4.44 35.21 2.58
N ARG A 900 -4.35 36.45 2.07
CA ARG A 900 -3.95 37.62 2.88
C ARG A 900 -4.93 37.87 4.04
N ALA A 901 -6.25 37.76 3.79
CA ALA A 901 -7.27 37.96 4.82
C ALA A 901 -7.16 36.91 5.95
N LEU A 902 -6.97 35.63 5.60
CA LEU A 902 -6.70 34.59 6.61
C LEU A 902 -5.37 34.83 7.34
N LYS A 903 -4.28 35.18 6.64
CA LYS A 903 -2.98 35.43 7.30
C LYS A 903 -3.07 36.59 8.29
N GLN A 904 -3.75 37.68 7.94
CA GLN A 904 -4.03 38.80 8.86
C GLN A 904 -4.83 38.38 10.10
N ARG A 905 -5.68 37.34 10.00
CA ARG A 905 -6.42 36.79 11.15
C ARG A 905 -5.55 35.87 11.99
N VAL A 906 -4.74 35.00 11.39
CA VAL A 906 -3.78 34.16 12.15
C VAL A 906 -2.85 35.05 12.98
N SER A 907 -2.22 36.06 12.37
CA SER A 907 -1.31 36.99 13.06
C SER A 907 -2.01 38.06 13.92
N ALA A 908 -3.32 37.96 14.17
CA ALA A 908 -4.06 38.97 14.92
C ALA A 908 -3.78 38.92 16.44
N SER A 909 -3.66 40.10 17.06
CA SER A 909 -3.44 40.23 18.50
C SER A 909 -4.55 39.54 19.29
N GLY A 910 -4.16 38.59 20.16
CA GLY A 910 -5.08 37.83 21.01
C GLY A 910 -5.47 36.45 20.47
N VAL A 911 -5.14 36.08 19.23
CA VAL A 911 -5.47 34.73 18.71
C VAL A 911 -4.73 33.62 19.46
N LEU A 912 -3.46 33.84 19.81
CA LEU A 912 -2.71 32.91 20.67
C LEU A 912 -3.42 32.71 22.02
N SER A 913 -3.86 33.80 22.67
CA SER A 913 -4.62 33.74 23.92
C SER A 913 -5.93 32.98 23.74
N THR A 914 -6.71 33.27 22.69
CA THR A 914 -7.95 32.55 22.36
C THR A 914 -7.70 31.06 22.12
N LEU A 915 -6.58 30.66 21.51
CA LEU A 915 -6.21 29.25 21.32
C LEU A 915 -5.85 28.56 22.65
N VAL A 916 -5.08 29.21 23.52
CA VAL A 916 -4.75 28.69 24.86
C VAL A 916 -6.02 28.57 25.71
N ASP A 917 -6.87 29.60 25.70
CA ASP A 917 -8.17 29.60 26.37
C ASP A 917 -9.09 28.50 25.83
N LEU A 918 -9.15 28.30 24.51
CA LEU A 918 -9.93 27.21 23.90
C LEU A 918 -9.42 25.82 24.32
N VAL A 919 -8.11 25.64 24.45
CA VAL A 919 -7.52 24.36 24.90
C VAL A 919 -7.96 24.02 26.32
N ILE A 920 -7.89 25.00 27.24
CA ILE A 920 -8.15 24.82 28.67
C ILE A 920 -9.65 24.91 29.00
N GLN A 921 -10.31 25.99 28.55
CA GLN A 921 -11.68 26.36 28.90
C GLN A 921 -12.74 25.72 27.98
N GLY A 922 -12.38 25.29 26.77
CA GLY A 922 -13.34 24.76 25.79
C GLY A 922 -14.18 25.85 25.11
N GLU A 923 -15.36 25.49 24.61
CA GLU A 923 -16.27 26.44 23.96
C GLU A 923 -17.13 27.17 25.00
N GLN A 924 -16.96 28.49 25.13
CA GLN A 924 -17.59 29.33 26.17
C GLN A 924 -19.14 29.31 26.20
N SER A 925 -19.80 28.68 25.22
CA SER A 925 -21.25 28.44 25.18
C SER A 925 -21.71 27.27 26.07
N ALA A 926 -20.81 26.35 26.45
CA ALA A 926 -21.12 25.13 27.17
C ALA A 926 -21.03 25.30 28.71
N LYS A 927 -22.19 25.29 29.39
CA LYS A 927 -22.27 25.47 30.85
C LYS A 927 -21.87 24.24 31.69
N SER A 928 -21.48 23.12 31.08
CA SER A 928 -21.25 21.84 31.76
C SER A 928 -19.78 21.52 32.07
N GLU A 929 -18.83 22.29 31.56
CA GLU A 929 -17.48 21.78 31.31
C GLU A 929 -16.47 21.88 32.49
N LYS A 930 -16.84 22.48 33.63
CA LYS A 930 -15.87 22.86 34.69
C LYS A 930 -14.92 21.75 35.14
N GLU A 931 -15.40 20.52 35.31
CA GLU A 931 -14.55 19.39 35.72
C GLU A 931 -13.49 19.01 34.68
N VAL A 932 -13.82 19.18 33.39
CA VAL A 932 -12.89 18.98 32.26
C VAL A 932 -11.87 20.13 32.19
N GLN A 933 -12.29 21.35 32.49
CA GLN A 933 -11.40 22.52 32.57
C GLN A 933 -10.35 22.33 33.69
N ASP A 934 -10.78 22.03 34.91
CA ASP A 934 -9.91 21.84 36.08
C ASP A 934 -8.87 20.71 35.86
N ILE A 935 -9.25 19.61 35.17
CA ILE A 935 -8.31 18.53 34.84
C ILE A 935 -7.39 18.87 33.66
N LEU A 936 -7.87 19.60 32.64
CA LEU A 936 -7.02 20.04 31.53
C LEU A 936 -5.98 21.05 32.01
N GLU A 937 -6.34 22.02 32.84
CA GLU A 937 -5.39 22.99 33.43
C GLU A 937 -4.30 22.32 34.28
N SER A 938 -4.64 21.22 34.98
CA SER A 938 -3.66 20.47 35.79
C SER A 938 -2.91 19.36 35.01
N THR A 939 -3.40 18.96 33.84
CA THR A 939 -2.80 17.89 33.00
C THR A 939 -1.99 18.45 31.84
N LEU A 940 -2.35 19.63 31.32
CA LEU A 940 -1.60 20.36 30.31
C LEU A 940 -0.85 21.49 31.00
N ASP A 941 0.48 21.47 30.91
CA ASP A 941 1.31 22.53 31.45
C ASP A 941 1.13 23.82 30.60
N PRO A 942 0.71 24.97 31.17
CA PRO A 942 0.36 26.17 30.42
C PRO A 942 1.44 26.64 29.44
N SER A 943 2.72 26.62 29.82
CA SER A 943 3.82 26.99 28.92
C SER A 943 3.96 26.02 27.74
N ASN A 944 3.65 24.74 27.97
CA ASN A 944 3.66 23.70 26.95
C ASN A 944 2.43 23.75 26.03
N VAL A 945 1.31 24.32 26.48
CA VAL A 945 0.13 24.67 25.65
C VAL A 945 0.41 25.90 24.80
N GLU A 946 0.96 26.96 25.38
CA GLU A 946 1.34 28.19 24.67
C GLU A 946 2.30 27.90 23.51
N LEU A 947 3.34 27.08 23.76
CA LEU A 947 4.26 26.61 22.71
C LEU A 947 3.53 25.83 21.59
N PHE A 948 2.59 24.94 21.95
CA PHE A 948 1.81 24.18 20.96
C PHE A 948 0.92 25.11 20.10
N CYS A 949 0.22 26.05 20.73
CA CYS A 949 -0.63 27.01 20.03
C CYS A 949 0.19 27.95 19.14
N GLY A 950 1.38 28.37 19.59
CA GLY A 950 2.35 29.13 18.79
C GLY A 950 2.77 28.37 17.54
N SER A 951 3.27 27.13 17.68
CA SER A 951 3.68 26.32 16.52
C SER A 951 2.52 25.94 15.60
N LEU A 952 1.29 25.82 16.09
CA LEU A 952 0.10 25.67 15.25
C LEU A 952 -0.15 26.91 14.39
N MET A 953 -0.02 28.11 14.96
CA MET A 953 -0.12 29.38 14.22
C MET A 953 0.99 29.52 13.18
N GLU A 954 2.24 29.20 13.53
CA GLU A 954 3.37 29.17 12.59
C GLU A 954 3.09 28.23 11.41
N SER A 955 2.60 27.01 11.68
CA SER A 955 2.24 26.02 10.66
C SER A 955 1.10 26.49 9.74
N TRP A 956 0.14 27.25 10.27
CA TRP A 956 -0.91 27.91 9.47
C TRP A 956 -0.34 29.03 8.59
N GLU A 957 0.56 29.88 9.12
CA GLU A 957 1.19 30.93 8.32
C GLU A 957 2.05 30.35 7.18
N GLU A 958 2.79 29.29 7.45
CA GLU A 958 3.58 28.56 6.45
C GLU A 958 2.71 27.99 5.33
N ALA A 959 1.59 27.33 5.67
CA ALA A 959 0.66 26.78 4.69
C ALA A 959 0.04 27.88 3.78
N LEU A 960 -0.29 29.04 4.37
CA LEU A 960 -0.79 30.20 3.64
C LEU A 960 0.30 30.86 2.78
N ASP A 961 1.55 30.92 3.23
CA ASP A 961 2.68 31.38 2.42
C ASP A 961 2.97 30.42 1.26
N GLY A 962 2.73 29.12 1.44
CA GLY A 962 2.68 28.12 0.38
C GLY A 962 1.72 28.47 -0.74
N VAL A 963 0.49 28.85 -0.40
CA VAL A 963 -0.53 29.33 -1.35
C VAL A 963 -0.05 30.62 -2.05
N MET A 964 0.54 31.56 -1.30
CA MET A 964 1.09 32.81 -1.86
C MET A 964 2.33 32.60 -2.76
N GLY A 965 3.03 31.48 -2.60
CA GLY A 965 4.24 31.10 -3.36
C GLY A 965 3.97 30.49 -4.73
N VAL A 966 2.74 30.01 -4.99
CA VAL A 966 2.38 29.43 -6.30
C VAL A 966 2.42 30.50 -7.39
N LYS A 967 3.07 30.17 -8.52
CA LYS A 967 3.21 31.04 -9.70
C LYS A 967 2.47 30.45 -10.89
N LEU A 968 1.80 31.29 -11.69
CA LEU A 968 1.09 30.91 -12.92
C LEU A 968 2.01 30.69 -14.13
#